data_AF-A0A6N2CYU5-F1
#
_entry.id   AF-A0A6N2CYU5-F1
#
_cell.length_a   1.000
_cell.length_b   1.000
_cell.length_c   1.000
_cell.angle_alpha   90.00
_cell.angle_beta   90.00
_cell.angle_gamma   90.00
#
_symmetry.space_group_name_H-M   'P 1'
#
loop_
_entity.id
_entity.type
_entity.pdbx_description
1 polymer ?
#
loop_
_entity_poly.entity_id
_entity_poly.type
_entity_poly.pdbx_seq_one_letter_code
_entity_poly.pdbx_strand_id
1 'polypeptide(L)'
;MKHVRNAHPPLVLAVLVIALASTTTACRTTDDTAIAEIAVNFNPLVFPAIPLDDVEPRTLEISSVGNGTLRLDTIRIQSGGEAFSIAEQDLPITLEPGESHRLTVTHTRTATTAQNGVLRVESNGGNLNVQLEAPALLATLVASPNPLSFGRVPIGTHRVRTLTVQNAGNAGVGIRSIRFDAGAGIEMATAGAANIEGAEFENFVPETPFELGTTEVFEIDFRCSPVDDRQLFGDLIITTELETQVNVQISCNGPQPCLEVQDPTGRVNERSIDFGEVAIGVDNARPITITNCGLASGEELQVTSITIEGGDEDVMGIANLDPARLPFQLAPAEADGFVLTCNPNDLDAYTASLVVRSNDEEQDPLEIPVVCIGSDNTPPIASAQCRVSTATAQTGFQDDLDTVPFVTVECTCAGSSDPDGDLIESCLWDVTKPSGATTGGEGTPNQTYSFFLDEISGSSDAGDAYQVCLTVVDDRGASSTNEECVSITATPEGELTCRLVWAHAFGGSTDPLFPDADPNQSRGCGADLDIHALSSTQGSWFDVNNAVFFSQQARTQNWPAGERGSLDVDVRLGVGPEVITVRDPSPGVTYTCAVHYWDDYGWQQYPQAGGWADATLEVYAGGALIAEYTRRMNQKAEFWEAVQITWRDPIPTSSDITSSNTVLSTHCDSPRAPSPCPARGGSRSVAPCWN
;
A
#
# COMPACT_ATOMS: atom_id res chain seq x y z
N MET A 1 -28.83 -16.28 20.96
CA MET A 1 -29.73 -15.30 21.63
C MET A 1 -30.67 -14.74 20.56
N LYS A 2 -31.99 -14.91 20.73
CA LYS A 2 -33.01 -14.45 19.76
C LYS A 2 -33.37 -13.00 20.09
N HIS A 3 -33.00 -12.04 19.23
CA HIS A 3 -33.53 -10.67 19.34
C HIS A 3 -34.80 -10.51 18.50
N VAL A 4 -35.85 -10.14 19.22
CA VAL A 4 -37.21 -9.87 18.78
C VAL A 4 -37.22 -8.53 18.04
N ARG A 5 -37.70 -8.52 16.78
CA ARG A 5 -37.96 -7.30 16.02
C ARG A 5 -39.22 -6.63 16.58
N ASN A 6 -39.07 -5.45 17.16
CA ASN A 6 -40.18 -4.54 17.45
C ASN A 6 -40.55 -3.80 16.16
N ALA A 7 -41.57 -4.28 15.46
CA ALA A 7 -42.27 -3.51 14.45
C ALA A 7 -43.38 -2.70 15.15
N HIS A 8 -43.28 -1.38 15.13
CA HIS A 8 -44.38 -0.50 15.50
C HIS A 8 -45.44 -0.51 14.37
N PRO A 9 -46.74 -0.69 14.67
CA PRO A 9 -47.78 -0.55 13.67
C PRO A 9 -48.04 0.94 13.38
N PRO A 10 -48.55 1.30 12.20
CA PRO A 10 -48.96 2.67 11.93
C PRO A 10 -50.13 3.03 12.86
N LEU A 11 -50.04 4.21 13.48
CA LEU A 11 -51.11 4.78 14.29
C LEU A 11 -52.34 5.01 13.39
N VAL A 12 -53.28 4.09 13.43
CA VAL A 12 -54.65 4.34 12.96
C VAL A 12 -55.29 5.25 14.01
N LEU A 13 -55.34 6.55 13.70
CA LEU A 13 -56.09 7.51 14.49
C LEU A 13 -57.59 7.22 14.29
N ALA A 14 -58.13 6.34 15.13
CA ALA A 14 -59.56 6.13 15.24
C ALA A 14 -60.19 7.40 15.80
N VAL A 15 -60.72 8.25 14.90
CA VAL A 15 -61.61 9.34 15.28
C VAL A 15 -62.89 8.70 15.81
N LEU A 16 -63.00 8.69 17.13
CA LEU A 16 -64.18 8.29 17.87
C LEU A 16 -65.32 9.26 17.53
N VAL A 17 -66.26 8.82 16.68
CA VAL A 17 -67.54 9.52 16.52
C VAL A 17 -68.29 9.40 17.85
N ILE A 18 -68.41 10.52 18.55
CA ILE A 18 -69.25 10.63 19.75
C ILE A 18 -70.71 10.50 19.29
N ALA A 19 -71.25 9.29 19.35
CA ALA A 19 -72.69 9.10 19.33
C ALA A 19 -73.25 9.66 20.65
N LEU A 20 -73.85 10.85 20.61
CA LEU A 20 -74.67 11.36 21.71
C LEU A 20 -75.91 10.46 21.82
N ALA A 21 -75.82 9.41 22.64
CA ALA A 21 -76.98 8.71 23.15
C ALA A 21 -77.72 9.63 24.13
N SER A 22 -78.66 10.43 23.62
CA SER A 22 -79.65 11.09 24.45
C SER A 22 -80.70 10.05 24.84
N THR A 23 -80.66 9.58 26.08
CA THR A 23 -81.76 8.81 26.67
C THR A 23 -82.94 9.76 26.89
N THR A 24 -83.87 9.80 25.95
CA THR A 24 -85.20 10.36 26.19
C THR A 24 -86.24 9.25 26.10
N THR A 25 -86.81 8.95 27.27
CA THR A 25 -88.03 8.19 27.45
C THR A 25 -89.10 8.70 26.48
N ALA A 26 -89.62 7.81 25.65
CA ALA A 26 -90.70 8.10 24.74
C ALA A 26 -91.94 8.59 25.49
N CYS A 27 -92.29 9.86 25.29
CA CYS A 27 -93.67 10.34 25.40
C CYS A 27 -94.14 10.63 23.98
N ARG A 28 -95.04 9.78 23.46
CA ARG A 28 -95.66 9.94 22.15
C ARG A 28 -96.45 11.25 22.10
N THR A 29 -96.01 12.18 21.26
CA THR A 29 -96.87 13.16 20.62
C THR A 29 -96.78 12.96 19.11
N THR A 30 -97.92 12.68 18.50
CA THR A 30 -98.11 12.55 17.05
C THR A 30 -97.90 13.91 16.37
N ASP A 31 -96.67 14.17 15.96
CA ASP A 31 -96.33 14.94 14.76
C ASP A 31 -94.86 14.63 14.41
N ASP A 32 -94.58 13.35 14.11
CA ASP A 32 -93.24 12.92 13.68
C ASP A 32 -93.14 13.17 12.18
N THR A 33 -92.90 14.43 11.80
CA THR A 33 -92.57 14.75 10.40
C THR A 33 -91.30 13.99 10.05
N ALA A 34 -91.39 13.07 9.10
CA ALA A 34 -90.23 12.38 8.56
C ALA A 34 -89.28 13.41 7.92
N ILE A 35 -88.11 13.62 8.53
CA ILE A 35 -87.08 14.55 8.06
C ILE A 35 -85.97 13.72 7.41
N ALA A 36 -85.71 13.98 6.14
CA ALA A 36 -84.51 13.49 5.47
C ALA A 36 -83.31 14.35 5.91
N GLU A 37 -82.24 13.71 6.37
CA GLU A 37 -81.00 14.39 6.76
C GLU A 37 -79.82 13.63 6.17
N ILE A 38 -78.95 14.36 5.47
CA ILE A 38 -77.78 13.83 4.77
C ILE A 38 -76.52 14.05 5.59
N ALA A 39 -75.71 13.01 5.75
CA ALA A 39 -74.38 13.10 6.33
C ALA A 39 -73.34 12.41 5.43
N VAL A 40 -72.07 12.76 5.63
CA VAL A 40 -70.93 12.08 5.01
C VAL A 40 -69.89 11.73 6.07
N ASN A 41 -69.12 10.67 5.80
CA ASN A 41 -68.04 10.25 6.68
C ASN A 41 -66.83 11.20 6.68
N PHE A 42 -66.59 11.95 5.59
CA PHE A 42 -65.48 12.89 5.46
C PHE A 42 -65.90 14.21 4.78
N ASN A 43 -65.52 15.35 5.36
CA ASN A 43 -65.60 16.68 4.73
C ASN A 43 -64.57 17.62 5.41
N PRO A 44 -63.42 17.93 4.78
CA PRO A 44 -63.00 17.57 3.42
C PRO A 44 -62.74 16.06 3.23
N LEU A 45 -62.86 15.60 1.98
CA LEU A 45 -62.29 14.33 1.51
C LEU A 45 -60.85 14.61 1.04
N VAL A 46 -59.88 14.25 1.89
CA VAL A 46 -58.45 14.50 1.66
C VAL A 46 -57.81 13.30 0.97
N PHE A 47 -57.05 13.56 -0.10
CA PHE A 47 -56.25 12.59 -0.84
C PHE A 47 -54.78 12.65 -0.41
N PRO A 48 -54.05 11.51 -0.42
CA PRO A 48 -52.60 11.51 -0.21
C PRO A 48 -51.88 12.24 -1.35
N ALA A 49 -50.61 12.57 -1.13
CA ALA A 49 -49.72 12.94 -2.22
C ALA A 49 -49.33 11.67 -3.00
N ILE A 50 -49.41 11.74 -4.32
CA ILE A 50 -49.08 10.67 -5.27
C ILE A 50 -48.20 11.27 -6.38
N PRO A 51 -47.39 10.48 -7.10
CA PRO A 51 -46.61 10.98 -8.25
C PRO A 51 -47.44 11.75 -9.29
N LEU A 52 -46.76 12.52 -10.15
CA LEU A 52 -47.43 13.18 -11.26
C LEU A 52 -48.04 12.12 -12.21
N ASP A 53 -49.21 12.40 -12.77
CA ASP A 53 -49.99 11.52 -13.67
C ASP A 53 -50.56 10.24 -13.04
N ASP A 54 -50.27 9.97 -11.77
CA ASP A 54 -50.89 8.89 -11.01
C ASP A 54 -52.34 9.20 -10.61
N VAL A 55 -53.07 8.13 -10.26
CA VAL A 55 -54.47 8.17 -9.84
C VAL A 55 -54.67 7.54 -8.47
N GLU A 56 -55.52 8.15 -7.64
CA GLU A 56 -55.86 7.66 -6.30
C GLU A 56 -57.39 7.69 -6.09
N PRO A 57 -58.05 6.52 -5.99
CA PRO A 57 -59.46 6.44 -5.66
C PRO A 57 -59.70 6.52 -4.15
N ARG A 58 -60.66 7.34 -3.70
CA ARG A 58 -61.17 7.33 -2.32
C ARG A 58 -62.68 7.15 -2.26
N THR A 59 -63.13 6.37 -1.28
CA THR A 59 -64.56 6.17 -1.02
C THR A 59 -65.11 7.20 -0.04
N LEU A 60 -66.15 7.92 -0.47
CA LEU A 60 -67.04 8.73 0.35
C LEU A 60 -68.30 7.92 0.67
N GLU A 61 -68.70 7.88 1.93
CA GLU A 61 -69.98 7.27 2.36
C GLU A 61 -71.00 8.37 2.61
N ILE A 62 -72.13 8.31 1.91
CA ILE A 62 -73.26 9.24 2.04
C ILE A 62 -74.37 8.51 2.78
N SER A 63 -74.76 8.99 3.96
CA SER A 63 -75.69 8.30 4.85
C SER A 63 -76.96 9.11 5.10
N SER A 64 -78.08 8.40 5.25
CA SER A 64 -79.33 8.95 5.76
C SER A 64 -79.36 8.86 7.28
N VAL A 65 -79.18 9.99 7.97
CA VAL A 65 -79.12 10.04 9.45
C VAL A 65 -80.41 10.54 10.10
N GLY A 66 -81.35 11.03 9.29
CA GLY A 66 -82.67 11.45 9.72
C GLY A 66 -83.65 10.27 9.88
N ASN A 67 -84.89 10.58 10.26
CA ASN A 67 -85.97 9.59 10.42
C ASN A 67 -86.88 9.46 9.17
N GLY A 68 -86.59 10.21 8.10
CA GLY A 68 -87.26 10.14 6.80
C GLY A 68 -86.36 9.62 5.68
N THR A 69 -86.96 9.10 4.62
CA THR A 69 -86.26 8.59 3.43
C THR A 69 -85.50 9.72 2.70
N LEU A 70 -84.20 9.52 2.49
CA LEU A 70 -83.31 10.45 1.78
C LEU A 70 -83.24 10.06 0.30
N ARG A 71 -83.50 11.01 -0.60
CA ARG A 71 -83.39 10.84 -2.05
C ARG A 71 -82.30 11.75 -2.59
N LEU A 72 -81.25 11.16 -3.17
CA LEU A 72 -80.16 11.86 -3.83
C LEU A 72 -80.58 12.12 -5.29
N ASP A 73 -80.71 13.39 -5.66
CA ASP A 73 -81.18 13.82 -6.99
C ASP A 73 -79.99 14.10 -7.94
N THR A 74 -78.89 14.64 -7.41
CA THR A 74 -77.69 15.00 -8.18
C THR A 74 -76.42 14.67 -7.41
N ILE A 75 -75.42 14.07 -8.06
CA ILE A 75 -74.05 13.92 -7.55
C ILE A 75 -73.10 14.32 -8.68
N ARG A 76 -72.27 15.36 -8.47
CA ARG A 76 -71.31 15.83 -9.50
C ARG A 76 -70.12 16.57 -8.92
N ILE A 77 -69.00 16.57 -9.65
CA ILE A 77 -67.87 17.47 -9.41
C ILE A 77 -68.26 18.87 -9.89
N GLN A 78 -68.33 19.83 -8.96
CA GLN A 78 -68.67 21.24 -9.24
C GLN A 78 -67.44 22.06 -9.62
N SER A 79 -66.30 21.80 -8.98
CA SER A 79 -65.01 22.43 -9.24
C SER A 79 -63.86 21.46 -8.99
N GLY A 80 -62.69 21.73 -9.56
CA GLY A 80 -61.51 20.86 -9.49
C GLY A 80 -60.99 20.39 -10.86
N GLY A 81 -61.71 20.69 -11.94
CA GLY A 81 -61.27 20.38 -13.31
C GLY A 81 -61.10 18.88 -13.54
N GLU A 82 -60.06 18.50 -14.29
CA GLU A 82 -59.72 17.10 -14.59
C GLU A 82 -59.05 16.37 -13.41
N ALA A 83 -58.74 17.08 -12.32
CA ALA A 83 -58.08 16.48 -11.16
C ALA A 83 -59.00 15.55 -10.36
N PHE A 84 -60.32 15.68 -10.48
CA PHE A 84 -61.28 14.84 -9.74
C PHE A 84 -62.38 14.33 -10.67
N SER A 85 -62.69 13.04 -10.55
CA SER A 85 -63.76 12.39 -11.31
C SER A 85 -64.58 11.45 -10.43
N ILE A 86 -65.81 11.19 -10.87
CA ILE A 86 -66.70 10.17 -10.30
C ILE A 86 -67.26 9.34 -11.45
N ALA A 87 -67.51 8.05 -11.21
CA ALA A 87 -68.26 7.23 -12.14
C ALA A 87 -69.72 7.72 -12.26
N GLU A 88 -70.36 7.45 -13.40
CA GLU A 88 -71.78 7.72 -13.59
C GLU A 88 -72.60 7.04 -12.48
N GLN A 89 -73.60 7.76 -11.95
CA GLN A 89 -74.46 7.30 -10.86
C GLN A 89 -75.88 7.12 -11.37
N ASP A 90 -76.51 5.99 -11.03
CA ASP A 90 -77.91 5.71 -11.35
C ASP A 90 -78.86 6.53 -10.44
N LEU A 91 -79.07 7.81 -10.79
CA LEU A 91 -79.88 8.75 -10.02
C LEU A 91 -81.36 8.75 -10.47
N PRO A 92 -82.33 8.97 -9.56
CA PRO A 92 -82.14 9.26 -8.14
C PRO A 92 -81.89 8.00 -7.30
N ILE A 93 -80.99 8.11 -6.31
CA ILE A 93 -80.73 7.05 -5.32
C ILE A 93 -81.60 7.30 -4.09
N THR A 94 -82.25 6.26 -3.57
CA THR A 94 -83.10 6.34 -2.37
C THR A 94 -82.45 5.55 -1.23
N LEU A 95 -82.30 6.18 -0.07
CA LEU A 95 -81.73 5.62 1.15
C LEU A 95 -82.77 5.70 2.27
N GLU A 96 -83.14 4.55 2.83
CA GLU A 96 -83.99 4.50 4.02
C GLU A 96 -83.21 5.00 5.27
N PRO A 97 -83.90 5.38 6.36
CA PRO A 97 -83.23 5.79 7.59
C PRO A 97 -82.18 4.78 8.06
N GLY A 98 -80.93 5.24 8.23
CA GLY A 98 -79.80 4.40 8.62
C GLY A 98 -79.05 3.71 7.47
N GLU A 99 -79.50 3.85 6.22
CA GLU A 99 -78.79 3.34 5.04
C GLU A 99 -77.71 4.32 4.53
N SER A 100 -76.73 3.76 3.81
CA SER A 100 -75.61 4.50 3.21
C SER A 100 -75.39 4.12 1.74
N HIS A 101 -74.94 5.08 0.94
CA HIS A 101 -74.40 4.90 -0.41
C HIS A 101 -72.89 5.11 -0.43
N ARG A 102 -72.15 4.23 -1.13
CA ARG A 102 -70.69 4.36 -1.30
C ARG A 102 -70.38 4.97 -2.66
N LEU A 103 -69.78 6.16 -2.66
CA LEU A 103 -69.31 6.86 -3.85
C LEU A 103 -67.78 6.80 -3.92
N THR A 104 -67.22 6.35 -5.04
CA THR A 104 -65.78 6.46 -5.29
C THR A 104 -65.49 7.77 -6.03
N VAL A 105 -64.67 8.62 -5.43
CA VAL A 105 -64.10 9.82 -6.04
C VAL A 105 -62.65 9.51 -6.40
N THR A 106 -62.28 9.64 -7.66
CA THR A 106 -60.92 9.40 -8.16
C THR A 106 -60.20 10.72 -8.33
N HIS A 107 -59.05 10.89 -7.66
CA HIS A 107 -58.11 11.97 -7.90
C HIS A 107 -57.11 11.54 -8.97
N THR A 108 -56.85 12.41 -9.96
CA THR A 108 -55.78 12.27 -10.94
C THR A 108 -54.82 13.43 -10.75
N ARG A 109 -53.53 13.17 -10.51
CA ARG A 109 -52.57 14.25 -10.29
C ARG A 109 -52.11 14.85 -11.61
N THR A 110 -52.58 16.06 -11.89
CA THR A 110 -52.24 16.80 -13.13
C THR A 110 -51.29 17.98 -12.91
N ALA A 111 -50.94 18.29 -11.65
CA ALA A 111 -50.03 19.37 -11.30
C ALA A 111 -49.27 19.10 -10.00
N THR A 112 -48.12 19.75 -9.85
CA THR A 112 -47.26 19.69 -8.66
C THR A 112 -47.76 20.58 -7.53
N THR A 113 -48.59 21.58 -7.82
CA THR A 113 -49.25 22.43 -6.83
C THR A 113 -50.44 21.73 -6.17
N ALA A 114 -50.93 22.28 -5.05
CA ALA A 114 -52.11 21.73 -4.38
C ALA A 114 -53.35 21.80 -5.31
N GLN A 115 -54.13 20.72 -5.35
CA GLN A 115 -55.32 20.60 -6.18
C GLN A 115 -56.56 20.50 -5.30
N ASN A 116 -57.48 21.45 -5.45
CA ASN A 116 -58.69 21.55 -4.64
C ASN A 116 -59.94 21.53 -5.53
N GLY A 117 -61.01 20.92 -5.05
CA GLY A 117 -62.28 20.78 -5.76
C GLY A 117 -63.47 20.74 -4.82
N VAL A 118 -64.67 20.69 -5.40
CA VAL A 118 -65.93 20.56 -4.65
C VAL A 118 -66.79 19.50 -5.31
N LEU A 119 -67.15 18.46 -4.57
CA LEU A 119 -68.22 17.53 -4.92
C LEU A 119 -69.54 18.07 -4.38
N ARG A 120 -70.55 18.20 -5.24
CA ARG A 120 -71.89 18.66 -4.86
C ARG A 120 -72.89 17.52 -4.93
N VAL A 121 -73.63 17.35 -3.84
CA VAL A 121 -74.74 16.41 -3.71
C VAL A 121 -76.02 17.21 -3.45
N GLU A 122 -77.03 17.04 -4.29
CA GLU A 122 -78.37 17.61 -4.09
C GLU A 122 -79.33 16.51 -3.67
N SER A 123 -80.11 16.77 -2.62
CA SER A 123 -81.07 15.80 -2.08
C SER A 123 -82.31 16.50 -1.50
N ASN A 124 -83.36 15.72 -1.23
CA ASN A 124 -84.53 16.19 -0.48
C ASN A 124 -84.23 16.52 0.99
N GLY A 125 -83.07 16.09 1.53
CA GLY A 125 -82.57 16.46 2.86
C GLY A 125 -81.66 17.68 2.89
N GLY A 126 -81.42 18.33 1.73
CA GLY A 126 -80.57 19.51 1.59
C GLY A 126 -79.44 19.32 0.57
N ASN A 127 -78.72 20.42 0.30
CA ASN A 127 -77.54 20.41 -0.57
C ASN A 127 -76.28 20.28 0.28
N LEU A 128 -75.42 19.33 -0.07
CA LEU A 128 -74.14 19.10 0.59
C LEU A 128 -72.99 19.38 -0.39
N ASN A 129 -72.03 20.19 0.06
CA ASN A 129 -70.76 20.42 -0.64
C ASN A 129 -69.64 19.75 0.16
N VAL A 130 -68.99 18.76 -0.44
CA VAL A 130 -67.82 18.10 0.11
C VAL A 130 -66.58 18.72 -0.52
N GLN A 131 -65.69 19.28 0.31
CA GLN A 131 -64.41 19.80 -0.16
C GLN A 131 -63.50 18.62 -0.55
N LEU A 132 -62.85 18.71 -1.70
CA LEU A 132 -61.85 17.74 -2.17
C LEU A 132 -60.48 18.40 -2.09
N GLU A 133 -59.54 17.78 -1.39
CA GLU A 133 -58.23 18.35 -1.14
C GLU A 133 -57.12 17.35 -1.47
N ALA A 134 -56.20 17.74 -2.34
CA ALA A 134 -54.95 17.02 -2.59
C ALA A 134 -53.76 17.98 -2.35
N PRO A 135 -52.78 17.60 -1.51
CA PRO A 135 -51.67 18.48 -1.16
C PRO A 135 -50.75 18.75 -2.37
N ALA A 136 -49.90 19.78 -2.27
CA ALA A 136 -48.81 19.99 -3.22
C ALA A 136 -47.76 18.86 -3.09
N LEU A 137 -47.05 18.58 -4.18
CA LEU A 137 -45.91 17.67 -4.15
C LEU A 137 -44.70 18.36 -3.54
N LEU A 138 -44.02 17.64 -2.67
CA LEU A 138 -42.74 18.02 -2.09
C LEU A 138 -41.74 16.91 -2.40
N ALA A 139 -40.67 17.25 -3.12
CA ALA A 139 -39.48 16.43 -3.20
C ALA A 139 -38.43 16.99 -2.26
N THR A 140 -37.86 16.14 -1.42
CA THR A 140 -36.74 16.50 -0.55
C THR A 140 -35.75 15.36 -0.59
N LEU A 141 -34.75 15.49 -1.45
CA LEU A 141 -33.67 14.51 -1.50
C LEU A 141 -32.68 14.78 -0.37
N VAL A 142 -32.37 13.74 0.40
CA VAL A 142 -31.35 13.77 1.44
C VAL A 142 -30.27 12.78 1.03
N ALA A 143 -29.03 13.25 0.93
CA ALA A 143 -27.87 12.42 0.68
C ALA A 143 -27.04 12.29 1.96
N SER A 144 -26.61 11.09 2.29
CA SER A 144 -25.83 10.80 3.50
C SER A 144 -24.77 9.73 3.20
N PRO A 145 -23.49 9.98 3.54
CA PRO A 145 -22.95 11.21 4.12
C PRO A 145 -22.87 12.38 3.11
N ASN A 146 -22.98 13.62 3.57
CA ASN A 146 -22.78 14.83 2.75
C ASN A 146 -22.05 15.90 3.57
N PRO A 147 -20.75 16.17 3.34
CA PRO A 147 -19.92 15.67 2.23
C PRO A 147 -19.53 14.19 2.37
N LEU A 148 -19.13 13.56 1.26
CA LEU A 148 -18.55 12.22 1.23
C LEU A 148 -17.03 12.31 1.19
N SER A 149 -16.36 12.14 2.33
CA SER A 149 -14.89 12.12 2.39
C SER A 149 -14.35 10.69 2.44
N PHE A 150 -13.30 10.43 1.67
CA PHE A 150 -12.54 9.19 1.71
C PHE A 150 -11.45 9.17 2.79
N GLY A 151 -11.17 10.33 3.40
CA GLY A 151 -9.97 10.53 4.20
C GLY A 151 -8.71 10.33 3.34
N ARG A 152 -7.63 9.84 3.96
CA ARG A 152 -6.40 9.46 3.27
C ARG A 152 -6.53 8.10 2.59
N VAL A 153 -6.13 8.05 1.32
CA VAL A 153 -5.98 6.84 0.53
C VAL A 153 -4.54 6.81 0.00
N PRO A 154 -3.70 5.83 0.37
CA PRO A 154 -2.33 5.74 -0.11
C PRO A 154 -2.23 5.64 -1.64
N ILE A 155 -1.17 6.22 -2.22
CA ILE A 155 -0.90 6.15 -3.66
C ILE A 155 -0.81 4.68 -4.11
N GLY A 156 -1.44 4.36 -5.23
CA GLY A 156 -1.47 2.99 -5.78
C GLY A 156 -2.45 2.04 -5.07
N THR A 157 -3.15 2.51 -4.03
CA THR A 157 -4.26 1.80 -3.40
C THR A 157 -5.60 2.41 -3.80
N HIS A 158 -6.71 1.81 -3.35
CA HIS A 158 -8.03 2.38 -3.52
C HIS A 158 -8.90 2.19 -2.28
N ARG A 159 -9.86 3.10 -2.09
CA ARG A 159 -10.91 2.97 -1.08
C ARG A 159 -12.27 3.20 -1.73
N VAL A 160 -13.27 2.42 -1.35
CA VAL A 160 -14.66 2.57 -1.80
C VAL A 160 -15.51 3.08 -0.64
N ARG A 161 -16.40 4.04 -0.89
CA ARG A 161 -17.43 4.49 0.06
C ARG A 161 -18.76 4.66 -0.64
N THR A 162 -19.83 4.37 0.08
CA THR A 162 -21.20 4.42 -0.41
C THR A 162 -21.90 5.70 0.06
N LEU A 163 -22.58 6.35 -0.86
CA LEU A 163 -23.50 7.45 -0.62
C LEU A 163 -24.94 6.92 -0.71
N THR A 164 -25.73 7.11 0.34
CA THR A 164 -27.15 6.78 0.33
C THR A 164 -27.97 8.04 0.06
N VAL A 165 -28.89 7.97 -0.91
CA VAL A 165 -29.80 9.06 -1.23
C VAL A 165 -31.24 8.60 -1.01
N GLN A 166 -32.00 9.40 -0.28
CA GLN A 166 -33.36 9.12 0.13
C GLN A 166 -34.30 10.26 -0.29
N ASN A 167 -35.51 9.92 -0.74
CA ASN A 167 -36.59 10.88 -0.88
C ASN A 167 -37.35 11.03 0.46
N ALA A 168 -37.07 12.12 1.18
CA ALA A 168 -37.79 12.55 2.38
C ALA A 168 -39.03 13.43 2.08
N GLY A 169 -39.44 13.48 0.81
CA GLY A 169 -40.64 14.17 0.34
C GLY A 169 -41.95 13.46 0.72
N ASN A 170 -43.07 14.00 0.24
CA ASN A 170 -44.41 13.45 0.54
C ASN A 170 -44.98 12.55 -0.57
N ALA A 171 -44.34 12.48 -1.73
CA ALA A 171 -44.69 11.58 -2.84
C ALA A 171 -43.42 11.04 -3.51
N GLY A 172 -43.59 9.97 -4.29
CA GLY A 172 -42.53 9.50 -5.21
C GLY A 172 -42.07 10.62 -6.14
N VAL A 173 -40.79 10.60 -6.50
CA VAL A 173 -40.22 11.57 -7.44
C VAL A 173 -39.29 10.88 -8.43
N GLY A 174 -39.47 11.18 -9.72
CA GLY A 174 -38.55 10.79 -10.77
C GLY A 174 -37.19 11.49 -10.66
N ILE A 175 -36.11 10.71 -10.82
CA ILE A 175 -34.75 11.25 -11.00
C ILE A 175 -34.53 11.61 -12.46
N ARG A 176 -34.29 12.89 -12.75
CA ARG A 176 -34.12 13.42 -14.11
C ARG A 176 -32.68 13.36 -14.59
N SER A 177 -31.70 13.60 -13.72
CA SER A 177 -30.28 13.56 -14.11
C SER A 177 -29.37 13.37 -12.91
N ILE A 178 -28.29 12.64 -13.11
CA ILE A 178 -27.17 12.52 -12.18
C ILE A 178 -25.92 12.99 -12.91
N ARG A 179 -25.34 14.10 -12.47
CA ARG A 179 -24.09 14.64 -12.99
C ARG A 179 -23.00 14.47 -11.95
N PHE A 180 -21.88 13.92 -12.37
CA PHE A 180 -20.68 13.79 -11.55
C PHE A 180 -19.52 14.42 -12.31
N ASP A 181 -18.86 15.38 -11.67
CA ASP A 181 -17.68 16.07 -12.20
C ASP A 181 -16.55 15.89 -11.18
N ALA A 182 -15.43 15.27 -11.58
CA ALA A 182 -14.33 15.00 -10.67
C ALA A 182 -12.97 15.02 -11.38
N GLY A 183 -11.93 15.33 -10.60
CA GLY A 183 -10.55 15.15 -11.04
C GLY A 183 -10.16 13.67 -11.18
N ALA A 184 -9.12 13.39 -11.96
CA ALA A 184 -8.56 12.04 -12.09
C ALA A 184 -8.25 11.44 -10.70
N GLY A 185 -8.70 10.21 -10.46
CA GLY A 185 -8.50 9.48 -9.21
C GLY A 185 -9.73 9.38 -8.30
N ILE A 186 -10.85 10.02 -8.63
CA ILE A 186 -12.17 9.71 -8.03
C ILE A 186 -13.11 9.21 -9.14
N GLU A 187 -13.69 8.04 -8.92
CA GLU A 187 -14.57 7.36 -9.86
C GLU A 187 -15.90 7.02 -9.18
N MET A 188 -17.00 7.08 -9.92
CA MET A 188 -18.25 6.49 -9.48
C MET A 188 -18.26 5.02 -9.92
N ALA A 189 -18.21 4.10 -8.95
CA ALA A 189 -17.91 2.69 -9.19
C ALA A 189 -19.17 1.85 -9.48
N THR A 190 -20.31 2.18 -8.85
CA THR A 190 -21.61 1.49 -9.05
C THR A 190 -22.76 2.33 -8.49
N ALA A 191 -23.92 2.38 -9.17
CA ALA A 191 -25.17 2.88 -8.58
C ALA A 191 -26.10 1.67 -8.36
N GLY A 192 -26.39 1.32 -7.11
CA GLY A 192 -27.11 0.11 -6.71
C GLY A 192 -28.61 0.10 -7.02
N ALA A 193 -29.16 1.13 -7.68
CA ALA A 193 -30.54 1.09 -8.16
C ALA A 193 -30.63 0.30 -9.47
N ALA A 194 -31.51 -0.70 -9.47
CA ALA A 194 -31.81 -1.57 -10.61
C ALA A 194 -31.93 -0.78 -11.93
N ASN A 195 -31.07 -1.12 -12.90
CA ASN A 195 -31.00 -0.64 -14.29
C ASN A 195 -29.94 0.41 -14.67
N ILE A 196 -28.93 0.68 -13.83
CA ILE A 196 -27.75 1.47 -14.27
C ILE A 196 -26.50 0.58 -14.38
N GLU A 197 -26.62 -0.55 -15.08
CA GLU A 197 -25.45 -1.32 -15.53
C GLU A 197 -24.92 -0.74 -16.84
N GLY A 198 -23.66 -0.27 -16.83
CA GLY A 198 -22.94 0.10 -18.06
C GLY A 198 -23.10 1.53 -18.58
N ALA A 199 -23.62 2.47 -17.78
CA ALA A 199 -23.62 3.88 -18.16
C ALA A 199 -22.20 4.48 -18.00
N GLU A 200 -21.70 5.16 -19.03
CA GLU A 200 -20.61 6.13 -18.84
C GLU A 200 -21.18 7.25 -17.97
N PHE A 201 -20.69 7.34 -16.74
CA PHE A 201 -21.34 8.08 -15.66
C PHE A 201 -21.12 9.61 -15.70
N GLU A 202 -20.42 10.11 -16.71
CA GLU A 202 -20.38 11.54 -17.01
C GLU A 202 -21.74 11.99 -17.58
N ASN A 203 -22.59 12.56 -16.72
CA ASN A 203 -23.90 13.11 -17.07
C ASN A 203 -24.96 12.06 -17.45
N PHE A 204 -25.26 11.14 -16.53
CA PHE A 204 -26.35 10.20 -16.70
C PHE A 204 -27.71 10.94 -16.75
N VAL A 205 -28.42 10.74 -17.85
CA VAL A 205 -29.81 11.16 -18.05
C VAL A 205 -30.60 9.92 -18.45
N PRO A 206 -31.48 9.38 -17.59
CA PRO A 206 -32.25 8.19 -17.92
C PRO A 206 -33.25 8.49 -19.05
N GLU A 207 -33.43 7.54 -19.98
CA GLU A 207 -34.45 7.65 -21.05
C GLU A 207 -35.87 7.73 -20.46
N THR A 208 -36.10 7.02 -19.36
CA THR A 208 -37.29 7.11 -18.52
C THR A 208 -36.86 7.37 -17.09
N PRO A 209 -37.27 8.50 -16.47
CA PRO A 209 -36.98 8.78 -15.07
C PRO A 209 -37.39 7.60 -14.20
N PHE A 210 -36.45 7.12 -13.37
CA PHE A 210 -36.79 6.11 -12.39
C PHE A 210 -37.36 6.81 -11.15
N GLU A 211 -38.47 6.28 -10.65
CA GLU A 211 -39.16 6.81 -9.48
C GLU A 211 -38.44 6.39 -8.20
N LEU A 212 -38.23 7.34 -7.29
CA LEU A 212 -37.76 7.09 -5.94
C LEU A 212 -38.91 7.32 -4.96
N GLY A 213 -39.48 6.24 -4.43
CA GLY A 213 -40.55 6.29 -3.44
C GLY A 213 -40.13 6.99 -2.14
N THR A 214 -41.10 7.43 -1.33
CA THR A 214 -40.89 8.18 -0.07
C THR A 214 -40.19 7.39 1.05
N THR A 215 -39.96 6.10 0.85
CA THR A 215 -39.24 5.22 1.78
C THR A 215 -38.10 4.47 1.09
N GLU A 216 -37.93 4.68 -0.21
CA GLU A 216 -36.90 4.04 -0.98
C GLU A 216 -35.61 4.83 -0.86
N VAL A 217 -34.51 4.10 -0.85
CA VAL A 217 -33.16 4.63 -0.90
C VAL A 217 -32.50 4.12 -2.17
N PHE A 218 -31.65 4.94 -2.76
CA PHE A 218 -30.70 4.50 -3.77
C PHE A 218 -29.28 4.77 -3.30
N GLU A 219 -28.39 3.83 -3.58
CA GLU A 219 -27.00 3.87 -3.16
C GLU A 219 -26.09 4.13 -4.37
N ILE A 220 -25.07 4.95 -4.17
CA ILE A 220 -24.00 5.21 -5.14
C ILE A 220 -22.67 4.92 -4.46
N ASP A 221 -21.90 4.00 -5.01
CA ASP A 221 -20.52 3.75 -4.61
C ASP A 221 -19.58 4.67 -5.38
N PHE A 222 -18.69 5.31 -4.64
CA PHE A 222 -17.57 6.04 -5.15
C PHE A 222 -16.28 5.30 -4.78
N ARG A 223 -15.30 5.35 -5.67
CA ARG A 223 -13.94 4.82 -5.49
C ARG A 223 -12.96 5.97 -5.57
N CYS A 224 -12.09 6.09 -4.57
CA CYS A 224 -10.90 6.91 -4.70
C CYS A 224 -9.67 6.02 -4.93
N SER A 225 -8.89 6.34 -5.96
CA SER A 225 -7.63 5.69 -6.35
C SER A 225 -6.59 6.78 -6.69
N PRO A 226 -5.95 7.41 -5.69
CA PRO A 226 -5.07 8.54 -5.94
C PRO A 226 -3.75 8.10 -6.58
N VAL A 227 -3.27 8.91 -7.53
CA VAL A 227 -1.98 8.73 -8.24
C VAL A 227 -0.87 9.60 -7.67
N ASP A 228 -1.23 10.60 -6.88
CA ASP A 228 -0.33 11.48 -6.16
C ASP A 228 -0.97 11.86 -4.81
N ASP A 229 -0.26 12.67 -4.03
CA ASP A 229 -0.65 13.11 -2.70
C ASP A 229 -1.57 14.33 -2.69
N ARG A 230 -2.02 14.82 -3.86
CA ARG A 230 -2.90 15.99 -3.91
C ARG A 230 -4.30 15.64 -3.43
N GLN A 231 -4.94 16.62 -2.81
CA GLN A 231 -6.37 16.54 -2.53
C GLN A 231 -7.17 16.55 -3.83
N LEU A 232 -8.02 15.54 -3.99
CA LEU A 232 -8.93 15.40 -5.10
C LEU A 232 -10.34 15.80 -4.66
N PHE A 233 -11.07 16.43 -5.58
CA PHE A 233 -12.46 16.82 -5.38
C PHE A 233 -13.33 16.26 -6.51
N GLY A 234 -14.57 15.95 -6.16
CA GLY A 234 -15.64 15.70 -7.10
C GLY A 234 -16.95 16.29 -6.60
N ASP A 235 -17.80 16.70 -7.53
CA ASP A 235 -19.13 17.25 -7.26
C ASP A 235 -20.17 16.34 -7.89
N LEU A 236 -21.08 15.81 -7.06
CA LEU A 236 -22.26 15.07 -7.51
C LEU A 236 -23.48 15.98 -7.42
N ILE A 237 -24.21 16.10 -8.54
CA ILE A 237 -25.47 16.85 -8.63
C ILE A 237 -26.57 15.90 -9.12
N ILE A 238 -27.54 15.62 -8.26
CA ILE A 238 -28.74 14.86 -8.63
C ILE A 238 -29.90 15.84 -8.77
N THR A 239 -30.59 15.79 -9.92
CA THR A 239 -31.76 16.63 -10.21
C THR A 239 -33.00 15.77 -10.41
N THR A 240 -34.10 16.16 -9.79
CA THR A 240 -35.42 15.52 -9.92
C THR A 240 -36.24 16.12 -11.06
N GLU A 241 -37.35 15.48 -11.43
CA GLU A 241 -38.36 16.04 -12.34
C GLU A 241 -39.07 17.28 -11.79
N LEU A 242 -39.11 17.44 -10.46
CA LEU A 242 -39.64 18.63 -9.79
C LEU A 242 -38.61 19.78 -9.71
N GLU A 243 -37.50 19.69 -10.45
CA GLU A 243 -36.40 20.67 -10.49
C GLU A 243 -35.68 20.86 -9.14
N THR A 244 -35.93 19.99 -8.16
CA THR A 244 -35.15 19.97 -6.91
C THR A 244 -33.80 19.31 -7.13
N GLN A 245 -32.76 19.84 -6.48
CA GLN A 245 -31.39 19.37 -6.60
C GLN A 245 -30.81 19.00 -5.23
N VAL A 246 -29.99 17.95 -5.21
CA VAL A 246 -29.06 17.67 -4.12
C VAL A 246 -27.63 17.70 -4.66
N ASN A 247 -26.76 18.41 -3.95
CA ASN A 247 -25.34 18.52 -4.26
C ASN A 247 -24.55 17.81 -3.16
N VAL A 248 -23.59 16.98 -3.54
CA VAL A 248 -22.69 16.29 -2.62
C VAL A 248 -21.26 16.55 -3.06
N GLN A 249 -20.48 17.15 -2.17
CA GLN A 249 -19.06 17.29 -2.36
C GLN A 249 -18.37 16.00 -1.95
N ILE A 250 -17.50 15.50 -2.82
CA ILE A 250 -16.71 14.29 -2.63
C ILE A 250 -15.25 14.71 -2.53
N SER A 251 -14.54 14.23 -1.51
CA SER A 251 -13.13 14.56 -1.32
C SER A 251 -12.30 13.31 -1.06
N CYS A 252 -11.10 13.27 -1.64
CA CYS A 252 -10.11 12.25 -1.36
C CYS A 252 -8.76 12.87 -1.07
N ASN A 253 -8.00 12.28 -0.14
CA ASN A 253 -6.75 12.85 0.36
C ASN A 253 -6.96 14.30 0.85
N GLY A 254 -7.93 14.50 1.73
CA GLY A 254 -8.15 15.83 2.31
C GLY A 254 -7.03 16.24 3.27
N PRO A 255 -7.02 17.51 3.73
CA PRO A 255 -5.96 18.04 4.58
C PRO A 255 -6.08 17.54 6.03
N GLN A 256 -6.96 16.61 6.33
CA GLN A 256 -7.13 16.11 7.70
C GLN A 256 -5.81 15.52 8.24
N PRO A 257 -5.56 15.66 9.55
CA PRO A 257 -4.44 15.01 10.20
C PRO A 257 -4.58 13.48 10.11
N CYS A 258 -3.45 12.78 10.13
CA CYS A 258 -3.41 11.32 9.98
C CYS A 258 -2.47 10.76 11.03
N LEU A 259 -3.01 9.94 11.94
CA LEU A 259 -2.25 9.26 12.98
C LEU A 259 -1.71 7.93 12.43
N GLU A 260 -0.40 7.79 12.38
CA GLU A 260 0.27 6.51 12.15
C GLU A 260 1.12 6.14 13.37
N VAL A 261 0.96 4.90 13.84
CA VAL A 261 1.74 4.34 14.94
C VAL A 261 2.54 3.17 14.39
N GLN A 262 3.85 3.20 14.63
CA GLN A 262 4.80 2.19 14.15
C GLN A 262 5.64 1.66 15.31
N ASP A 263 6.01 0.39 15.23
CA ASP A 263 7.06 -0.22 16.03
C ASP A 263 8.22 -0.67 15.07
N PRO A 264 9.30 -1.31 15.56
CA PRO A 264 10.39 -1.76 14.70
C PRO A 264 9.98 -2.75 13.60
N THR A 265 8.80 -3.38 13.73
CA THR A 265 8.25 -4.33 12.75
C THR A 265 7.38 -3.63 11.70
N GLY A 266 7.05 -2.36 11.89
CA GLY A 266 6.30 -1.52 10.96
C GLY A 266 5.01 -0.95 11.56
N ARG A 267 4.02 -0.68 10.71
CA ARG A 267 2.74 -0.06 11.12
C ARG A 267 1.88 -0.99 11.96
N VAL A 268 1.38 -0.50 13.08
CA VAL A 268 0.63 -1.28 14.09
C VAL A 268 -0.78 -0.77 14.42
N ASN A 269 -1.28 0.31 13.78
CA ASN A 269 -2.62 0.86 14.06
C ASN A 269 -3.77 -0.17 14.10
N GLU A 270 -3.68 -1.25 13.32
CA GLU A 270 -4.72 -2.29 13.20
C GLU A 270 -4.23 -3.67 13.67
N ARG A 271 -3.07 -3.73 14.33
CA ARG A 271 -2.41 -4.97 14.77
C ARG A 271 -2.15 -4.91 16.27
N SER A 272 -1.81 -6.03 16.88
CA SER A 272 -1.29 -6.05 18.25
C SER A 272 0.20 -5.74 18.27
N ILE A 273 0.65 -5.07 19.34
CA ILE A 273 2.06 -4.99 19.70
C ILE A 273 2.34 -6.18 20.62
N ASP A 274 3.13 -7.13 20.14
CA ASP A 274 3.45 -8.37 20.84
C ASP A 274 4.92 -8.41 21.25
N PHE A 275 5.17 -8.43 22.56
CA PHE A 275 6.49 -8.57 23.16
C PHE A 275 7.01 -10.01 23.13
N GLY A 276 6.17 -11.00 22.84
CA GLY A 276 6.51 -12.42 22.91
C GLY A 276 6.74 -12.88 24.35
N GLU A 277 7.55 -13.92 24.50
CA GLU A 277 8.05 -14.38 25.81
C GLU A 277 9.11 -13.40 26.34
N VAL A 278 8.90 -12.92 27.55
CA VAL A 278 9.81 -12.02 28.27
C VAL A 278 10.16 -12.66 29.61
N ALA A 279 11.47 -12.85 29.86
CA ALA A 279 11.97 -13.43 31.09
C ALA A 279 11.52 -12.64 32.33
N ILE A 280 11.10 -13.33 33.39
CA ILE A 280 10.67 -12.68 34.64
C ILE A 280 11.76 -11.74 35.19
N GLY A 281 11.37 -10.50 35.48
CA GLY A 281 12.24 -9.47 36.04
C GLY A 281 13.18 -8.80 35.03
N VAL A 282 13.07 -9.12 33.74
CA VAL A 282 13.78 -8.43 32.66
C VAL A 282 12.91 -7.31 32.09
N ASP A 283 13.48 -6.11 31.97
CA ASP A 283 12.85 -4.98 31.28
C ASP A 283 12.98 -5.17 29.76
N ASN A 284 11.91 -5.54 29.09
CA ASN A 284 11.83 -5.52 27.63
C ASN A 284 11.23 -4.18 27.18
N ALA A 285 11.89 -3.52 26.23
CA ALA A 285 11.51 -2.20 25.74
C ALA A 285 11.32 -2.22 24.23
N ARG A 286 10.18 -1.71 23.76
CA ARG A 286 9.87 -1.55 22.35
C ARG A 286 9.66 -0.07 22.02
N PRO A 287 10.51 0.54 21.17
CA PRO A 287 10.32 1.92 20.77
C PRO A 287 9.11 2.03 19.85
N ILE A 288 8.26 3.02 20.09
CA ILE A 288 7.07 3.32 19.31
C ILE A 288 7.21 4.71 18.72
N THR A 289 6.94 4.82 17.43
CA THR A 289 6.95 6.08 16.69
C THR A 289 5.51 6.47 16.34
N ILE A 290 5.13 7.69 16.68
CA ILE A 290 3.90 8.34 16.19
C ILE A 290 4.30 9.31 15.10
N THR A 291 3.67 9.20 13.94
CA THR A 291 3.93 10.07 12.79
C THR A 291 2.63 10.72 12.34
N ASN A 292 2.69 12.01 11.99
CA ASN A 292 1.64 12.62 11.18
C ASN A 292 1.80 12.13 9.74
N CYS A 293 1.06 11.10 9.35
CA CYS A 293 1.02 10.56 7.99
C CYS A 293 0.23 11.44 7.00
N GLY A 294 -0.15 12.64 7.42
CA GLY A 294 -0.93 13.60 6.66
C GLY A 294 -0.17 14.09 5.42
N LEU A 295 -0.90 14.72 4.52
CA LEU A 295 -0.29 15.35 3.35
C LEU A 295 0.67 16.46 3.76
N ALA A 296 1.71 16.73 2.97
CA ALA A 296 2.65 17.81 3.24
C ALA A 296 1.98 19.20 3.39
N SER A 297 0.81 19.40 2.76
CA SER A 297 -0.02 20.60 2.88
C SER A 297 -1.21 20.45 3.84
N GLY A 298 -1.26 19.37 4.61
CA GLY A 298 -2.33 19.04 5.54
C GLY A 298 -2.23 19.78 6.87
N GLU A 299 -3.18 19.49 7.74
CA GLU A 299 -3.26 20.01 9.10
C GLU A 299 -2.30 19.28 10.04
N GLU A 300 -1.95 19.95 11.14
CA GLU A 300 -1.13 19.36 12.20
C GLU A 300 -1.93 18.30 12.97
N LEU A 301 -1.29 17.16 13.22
CA LEU A 301 -1.81 16.13 14.10
C LEU A 301 -1.57 16.58 15.55
N GLN A 302 -2.64 16.79 16.29
CA GLN A 302 -2.60 17.08 17.71
C GLN A 302 -2.82 15.78 18.49
N VAL A 303 -1.78 15.32 19.19
CA VAL A 303 -1.88 14.18 20.10
C VAL A 303 -2.17 14.70 21.51
N THR A 304 -3.32 14.30 22.05
CA THR A 304 -3.84 14.83 23.32
C THR A 304 -3.52 13.95 24.52
N SER A 305 -3.50 12.62 24.34
CA SER A 305 -3.05 11.69 25.37
C SER A 305 -2.50 10.42 24.77
N ILE A 306 -1.57 9.78 25.49
CA ILE A 306 -1.03 8.46 25.21
C ILE A 306 -1.04 7.72 26.55
N THR A 307 -1.79 6.62 26.66
CA THR A 307 -1.96 5.86 27.90
C THR A 307 -1.95 4.36 27.63
N ILE A 308 -1.68 3.57 28.68
CA ILE A 308 -1.93 2.12 28.69
C ILE A 308 -3.15 1.88 29.59
N GLU A 309 -4.15 1.16 29.09
CA GLU A 309 -5.39 0.85 29.78
C GLU A 309 -5.62 -0.66 29.89
N GLY A 310 -6.29 -1.11 30.96
CA GLY A 310 -6.76 -2.48 31.11
C GLY A 310 -5.71 -3.55 31.45
N GLY A 311 -4.44 -3.17 31.66
CA GLY A 311 -3.33 -4.06 32.06
C GLY A 311 -2.84 -3.84 33.49
N ASP A 312 -1.85 -4.63 33.90
CA ASP A 312 -1.11 -4.46 35.15
C ASP A 312 -0.05 -3.36 34.98
N GLU A 313 -0.20 -2.24 35.71
CA GLU A 313 0.68 -1.07 35.63
C GLU A 313 2.11 -1.34 36.15
N ASP A 314 2.29 -2.39 36.97
CA ASP A 314 3.61 -2.81 37.43
C ASP A 314 4.34 -3.65 36.36
N VAL A 315 3.61 -4.19 35.37
CA VAL A 315 4.15 -5.05 34.31
C VAL A 315 4.29 -4.32 32.99
N MET A 316 3.28 -3.56 32.57
CA MET A 316 3.28 -2.83 31.30
C MET A 316 3.23 -1.32 31.53
N GLY A 317 4.07 -0.60 30.79
CA GLY A 317 4.21 0.84 30.98
C GLY A 317 4.63 1.59 29.72
N ILE A 318 4.65 2.92 29.87
CA ILE A 318 5.21 3.85 28.90
C ILE A 318 6.41 4.54 29.54
N ALA A 319 7.56 4.47 28.88
CA ALA A 319 8.78 5.18 29.23
C ALA A 319 9.12 6.24 28.18
N ASN A 320 9.98 7.20 28.55
CA ASN A 320 10.47 8.30 27.70
C ASN A 320 9.39 9.25 27.14
N LEU A 321 8.14 9.12 27.59
CA LEU A 321 7.09 10.10 27.36
C LEU A 321 7.07 11.10 28.52
N ASP A 322 7.32 12.39 28.24
CA ASP A 322 7.18 13.45 29.23
C ASP A 322 5.70 13.91 29.27
N PRO A 323 4.93 13.66 30.34
CA PRO A 323 3.52 14.05 30.39
C PRO A 323 3.31 15.56 30.25
N ALA A 324 4.31 16.39 30.61
CA ALA A 324 4.22 17.84 30.47
C ALA A 324 4.26 18.31 29.01
N ARG A 325 4.63 17.42 28.07
CA ARG A 325 4.61 17.70 26.62
C ARG A 325 3.23 17.50 25.99
N LEU A 326 2.29 16.86 26.68
CA LEU A 326 0.94 16.63 26.17
C LEU A 326 0.00 17.82 26.49
N PRO A 327 -0.82 18.29 25.54
CA PRO A 327 -0.86 17.87 24.13
C PRO A 327 0.33 18.42 23.32
N PHE A 328 0.82 17.65 22.34
CA PHE A 328 1.79 18.12 21.35
C PHE A 328 1.20 18.09 19.93
N GLN A 329 1.86 18.79 19.02
CA GLN A 329 1.48 18.89 17.61
C GLN A 329 2.61 18.33 16.74
N LEU A 330 2.24 17.59 15.70
CA LEU A 330 3.14 17.11 14.67
C LEU A 330 2.72 17.73 13.34
N ALA A 331 3.62 18.48 12.72
CA ALA A 331 3.48 18.89 11.34
C ALA A 331 3.45 17.66 10.41
N PRO A 332 2.96 17.77 9.17
CA PRO A 332 2.99 16.64 8.24
C PRO A 332 4.38 16.03 8.08
N ALA A 333 4.44 14.69 8.11
CA ALA A 333 5.65 13.87 8.13
C ALA A 333 6.56 14.03 9.38
N GLU A 334 6.20 14.89 10.33
CA GLU A 334 6.87 14.94 11.63
C GLU A 334 6.48 13.72 12.47
N ALA A 335 7.43 13.27 13.28
CA ALA A 335 7.26 12.13 14.16
C ALA A 335 7.79 12.43 15.57
N ASP A 336 7.15 11.85 16.58
CA ASP A 336 7.65 11.77 17.96
C ASP A 336 7.65 10.32 18.42
N GLY A 337 8.47 10.02 19.43
CA GLY A 337 8.68 8.65 19.91
C GLY A 337 8.50 8.52 21.41
N PHE A 338 8.04 7.35 21.83
CA PHE A 338 8.05 6.89 23.21
C PHE A 338 8.42 5.41 23.25
N VAL A 339 8.57 4.84 24.45
CA VAL A 339 8.94 3.44 24.61
C VAL A 339 7.82 2.73 25.36
N LEU A 340 7.31 1.63 24.80
CA LEU A 340 6.52 0.68 25.57
C LEU A 340 7.44 -0.27 26.30
N THR A 341 7.12 -0.57 27.55
CA THR A 341 7.89 -1.50 28.38
C THR A 341 7.02 -2.67 28.81
N CYS A 342 7.62 -3.87 28.85
CA CYS A 342 7.08 -5.01 29.57
C CYS A 342 8.13 -5.59 30.54
N ASN A 343 7.75 -5.74 31.80
CA ASN A 343 8.49 -6.42 32.86
C ASN A 343 7.54 -7.41 33.58
N PRO A 344 7.40 -8.66 33.10
CA PRO A 344 6.54 -9.63 33.74
C PRO A 344 7.13 -10.06 35.10
N ASN A 345 6.26 -10.23 36.10
CA ASN A 345 6.64 -10.63 37.45
C ASN A 345 6.31 -12.10 37.78
N ASP A 346 5.49 -12.75 36.95
CA ASP A 346 5.10 -14.16 37.04
C ASP A 346 5.01 -14.77 35.62
N LEU A 347 4.81 -16.10 35.52
CA LEU A 347 4.69 -16.85 34.25
C LEU A 347 3.32 -16.71 33.56
N ASP A 348 2.64 -15.59 33.76
CA ASP A 348 1.31 -15.33 33.22
C ASP A 348 1.37 -14.52 31.91
N ALA A 349 0.29 -14.58 31.14
CA ALA A 349 0.09 -13.70 29.99
C ALA A 349 -0.62 -12.42 30.42
N TYR A 350 -0.02 -11.28 30.12
CA TYR A 350 -0.55 -9.95 30.42
C TYR A 350 -1.03 -9.29 29.13
N THR A 351 -2.22 -8.68 29.19
CA THR A 351 -2.79 -7.92 28.07
C THR A 351 -3.17 -6.52 28.51
N ALA A 352 -2.92 -5.53 27.65
CA ALA A 352 -3.34 -4.16 27.85
C ALA A 352 -3.75 -3.53 26.50
N SER A 353 -4.20 -2.28 26.53
CA SER A 353 -4.48 -1.48 25.34
C SER A 353 -3.66 -0.20 25.38
N LEU A 354 -2.84 0.06 24.36
CA LEU A 354 -2.28 1.38 24.11
C LEU A 354 -3.38 2.25 23.53
N VAL A 355 -3.73 3.31 24.25
CA VAL A 355 -4.78 4.27 23.85
C VAL A 355 -4.13 5.59 23.49
N VAL A 356 -4.26 5.99 22.22
CA VAL A 356 -3.79 7.28 21.71
C VAL A 356 -5.01 8.13 21.34
N ARG A 357 -5.11 9.32 21.92
CA ARG A 357 -6.16 10.30 21.57
C ARG A 357 -5.61 11.42 20.73
N SER A 358 -6.30 11.77 19.64
CA SER A 358 -5.85 12.80 18.72
C SER A 358 -7.00 13.52 18.01
N ASN A 359 -6.67 14.46 17.13
CA ASN A 359 -7.62 15.08 16.20
C ASN A 359 -7.76 14.33 14.85
N ASP A 360 -7.25 13.10 14.73
CA ASP A 360 -7.58 12.19 13.62
C ASP A 360 -8.97 11.59 13.87
N GLU A 361 -10.01 12.20 13.31
CA GLU A 361 -11.41 11.80 13.55
C GLU A 361 -11.73 10.37 13.09
N GLU A 362 -10.98 9.83 12.14
CA GLU A 362 -11.16 8.46 11.67
C GLU A 362 -10.62 7.41 12.66
N GLN A 363 -9.67 7.80 13.51
CA GLN A 363 -8.97 6.89 14.41
C GLN A 363 -9.04 7.30 15.89
N ASP A 364 -9.78 8.34 16.30
CA ASP A 364 -9.86 8.75 17.72
C ASP A 364 -11.02 8.08 18.50
N PRO A 365 -10.76 7.40 19.64
CA PRO A 365 -9.45 7.01 20.15
C PRO A 365 -8.86 5.81 19.38
N LEU A 366 -7.54 5.81 19.20
CA LEU A 366 -6.83 4.69 18.59
C LEU A 366 -6.45 3.72 19.70
N GLU A 367 -6.98 2.50 19.64
CA GLU A 367 -6.75 1.45 20.62
C GLU A 367 -5.95 0.29 19.98
N ILE A 368 -4.74 0.06 20.47
CA ILE A 368 -3.82 -0.97 19.97
C ILE A 368 -3.61 -2.01 21.07
N PRO A 369 -4.00 -3.29 20.88
CA PRO A 369 -3.75 -4.33 21.87
C PRO A 369 -2.26 -4.54 22.10
N VAL A 370 -1.84 -4.61 23.37
CA VAL A 370 -0.48 -4.92 23.78
C VAL A 370 -0.48 -6.26 24.51
N VAL A 371 0.40 -7.17 24.10
CA VAL A 371 0.54 -8.51 24.68
C VAL A 371 1.96 -8.69 25.19
N CYS A 372 2.08 -9.25 26.39
CA CYS A 372 3.35 -9.66 26.96
C CYS A 372 3.18 -10.96 27.74
N ILE A 373 4.09 -11.92 27.54
CA ILE A 373 4.02 -13.24 28.16
C ILE A 373 5.21 -13.39 29.09
N GLY A 374 4.97 -13.53 30.39
CA GLY A 374 6.03 -13.86 31.34
C GLY A 374 6.57 -15.26 31.10
N SER A 375 7.89 -15.39 30.99
CA SER A 375 8.56 -16.65 30.79
C SER A 375 9.71 -16.86 31.77
N ASP A 376 10.11 -18.11 31.94
CA ASP A 376 11.38 -18.51 32.55
C ASP A 376 12.50 -18.64 31.52
N ASN A 377 12.22 -18.35 30.24
CA ASN A 377 13.16 -18.44 29.14
C ASN A 377 14.20 -17.34 29.23
N THR A 378 15.44 -17.70 29.56
CA THR A 378 16.56 -16.77 29.70
C THR A 378 17.23 -16.62 28.34
N PRO A 379 17.43 -15.40 27.82
CA PRO A 379 18.02 -15.24 26.50
C PRO A 379 19.42 -15.90 26.38
N PRO A 380 19.72 -16.53 25.23
CA PRO A 380 21.01 -17.16 25.01
C PRO A 380 22.16 -16.14 24.93
N ILE A 381 23.39 -16.62 25.08
CA ILE A 381 24.61 -15.83 24.88
C ILE A 381 25.25 -16.25 23.56
N ALA A 382 25.35 -15.32 22.61
CA ALA A 382 26.00 -15.53 21.33
C ALA A 382 27.53 -15.62 21.51
N SER A 383 28.18 -16.54 20.79
CA SER A 383 29.64 -16.57 20.62
C SER A 383 29.98 -16.94 19.18
N ALA A 384 30.68 -16.03 18.51
CA ALA A 384 31.02 -16.14 17.10
C ALA A 384 32.53 -16.28 16.95
N GLN A 385 32.96 -17.19 16.08
CA GLN A 385 34.36 -17.33 15.71
C GLN A 385 34.48 -17.65 14.22
N CYS A 386 35.53 -17.17 13.56
CA CYS A 386 35.77 -17.41 12.13
C CYS A 386 37.13 -18.06 11.85
N ARG A 387 37.25 -18.70 10.69
CA ARG A 387 38.48 -19.30 10.19
C ARG A 387 38.58 -19.21 8.67
N VAL A 388 39.78 -19.35 8.14
CA VAL A 388 40.00 -19.55 6.70
C VAL A 388 39.64 -21.00 6.35
N SER A 389 38.75 -21.18 5.38
CA SER A 389 38.26 -22.48 4.91
C SER A 389 38.44 -22.58 3.40
N THR A 390 39.58 -23.14 2.97
CA THR A 390 39.88 -23.36 1.54
C THR A 390 39.86 -24.85 1.21
N ALA A 391 39.75 -25.20 -0.07
CA ALA A 391 39.76 -26.59 -0.53
C ALA A 391 41.03 -27.39 -0.12
N THR A 392 42.10 -26.72 0.29
CA THR A 392 43.41 -27.33 0.61
C THR A 392 43.91 -27.10 2.04
N ALA A 393 43.27 -26.25 2.86
CA ALA A 393 43.64 -26.01 4.25
C ALA A 393 42.51 -25.37 5.08
N GLN A 394 42.41 -25.75 6.36
CA GLN A 394 41.55 -25.11 7.36
C GLN A 394 42.38 -24.68 8.57
N THR A 395 42.19 -23.44 9.02
CA THR A 395 42.78 -22.93 10.27
C THR A 395 41.86 -23.19 11.47
N GLY A 396 42.35 -22.90 12.68
CA GLY A 396 41.49 -22.88 13.87
C GLY A 396 40.54 -21.70 13.85
N PHE A 397 39.39 -21.84 14.51
CA PHE A 397 38.44 -20.75 14.75
C PHE A 397 39.04 -19.71 15.72
N GLN A 398 38.82 -18.43 15.42
CA GLN A 398 39.37 -17.28 16.13
C GLN A 398 38.30 -16.21 16.33
N ASP A 399 38.42 -15.44 17.42
CA ASP A 399 37.48 -14.37 17.80
C ASP A 399 37.61 -13.13 16.89
N ASP A 400 38.83 -12.87 16.40
CA ASP A 400 39.14 -11.96 15.29
C ASP A 400 40.03 -12.71 14.30
N LEU A 401 39.93 -12.40 13.00
CA LEU A 401 40.64 -13.13 11.96
C LEU A 401 41.45 -12.20 11.06
N ASP A 402 42.77 -12.23 11.22
CA ASP A 402 43.70 -11.67 10.25
C ASP A 402 44.05 -12.72 9.19
N THR A 403 43.87 -12.38 7.92
CA THR A 403 44.07 -13.27 6.77
C THR A 403 44.51 -12.50 5.54
N VAL A 404 44.90 -13.23 4.49
CA VAL A 404 45.02 -12.68 3.14
C VAL A 404 43.63 -12.56 2.48
N PRO A 405 43.42 -11.61 1.54
CA PRO A 405 42.20 -11.51 0.75
C PRO A 405 42.04 -12.69 -0.21
N PHE A 406 40.88 -12.77 -0.86
CA PHE A 406 40.54 -13.75 -1.90
C PHE A 406 40.57 -15.21 -1.41
N VAL A 407 40.16 -15.39 -0.16
CA VAL A 407 39.95 -16.71 0.46
C VAL A 407 38.51 -16.81 0.94
N THR A 408 38.02 -18.05 1.07
CA THR A 408 36.74 -18.30 1.73
C THR A 408 36.94 -18.35 3.23
N VAL A 409 36.11 -17.62 3.96
CA VAL A 409 36.00 -17.68 5.42
C VAL A 409 34.76 -18.47 5.80
N GLU A 410 34.88 -19.20 6.89
CA GLU A 410 33.78 -19.91 7.55
C GLU A 410 33.71 -19.44 9.00
N CYS A 411 32.54 -18.97 9.41
CA CYS A 411 32.21 -18.54 10.77
C CYS A 411 31.29 -19.55 11.43
N THR A 412 31.32 -19.67 12.76
CA THR A 412 30.50 -20.61 13.52
C THR A 412 29.93 -19.99 14.80
N CYS A 413 28.71 -20.42 15.15
CA CYS A 413 28.05 -20.09 16.42
C CYS A 413 28.09 -21.25 17.43
N ALA A 414 28.91 -22.28 17.20
CA ALA A 414 28.96 -23.46 18.06
C ALA A 414 29.43 -23.17 19.50
N GLY A 415 30.03 -22.00 19.74
CA GLY A 415 30.39 -21.52 21.07
C GLY A 415 29.21 -20.91 21.84
N SER A 416 28.09 -20.61 21.18
CA SER A 416 26.91 -20.03 21.81
C SER A 416 26.29 -21.00 22.82
N SER A 417 25.72 -20.45 23.89
CA SER A 417 25.13 -21.24 24.97
C SER A 417 23.95 -20.54 25.60
N ASP A 418 22.97 -21.31 26.05
CA ASP A 418 21.87 -20.81 26.86
C ASP A 418 22.13 -20.99 28.37
N PRO A 419 22.05 -19.94 29.19
CA PRO A 419 22.16 -20.05 30.65
C PRO A 419 21.15 -20.99 31.32
N ASP A 420 19.93 -21.14 30.80
CA ASP A 420 18.91 -22.02 31.40
C ASP A 420 18.91 -23.45 30.81
N GLY A 421 19.68 -23.65 29.74
CA GLY A 421 19.94 -24.95 29.11
C GLY A 421 19.04 -25.26 27.92
N ASP A 422 18.24 -24.29 27.47
CA ASP A 422 17.49 -24.39 26.21
C ASP A 422 18.44 -24.48 25.00
N LEU A 423 17.94 -25.05 23.89
CA LEU A 423 18.79 -25.38 22.74
C LEU A 423 18.88 -24.18 21.81
N ILE A 424 20.09 -23.87 21.32
CA ILE A 424 20.23 -22.89 20.22
C ILE A 424 19.59 -23.47 18.95
N GLU A 425 18.43 -22.95 18.55
CA GLU A 425 17.68 -23.37 17.37
C GLU A 425 18.25 -22.74 16.10
N SER A 426 18.62 -21.45 16.14
CA SER A 426 19.09 -20.75 14.96
C SER A 426 20.21 -19.75 15.22
N CYS A 427 21.02 -19.53 14.18
CA CYS A 427 22.11 -18.56 14.17
C CYS A 427 21.91 -17.61 12.99
N LEU A 428 21.66 -16.36 13.30
CA LEU A 428 21.40 -15.28 12.37
C LEU A 428 22.70 -14.47 12.22
N TRP A 429 23.20 -14.41 11.00
CA TRP A 429 24.47 -13.76 10.67
C TRP A 429 24.19 -12.48 9.91
N ASP A 430 24.73 -11.36 10.41
CA ASP A 430 24.74 -10.08 9.71
C ASP A 430 26.18 -9.73 9.33
N VAL A 431 26.40 -9.30 8.09
CA VAL A 431 27.74 -9.02 7.58
C VAL A 431 27.82 -7.62 7.01
N THR A 432 28.55 -6.77 7.71
CA THR A 432 28.96 -5.47 7.20
C THR A 432 30.28 -5.65 6.45
N LYS A 433 30.33 -5.18 5.21
CA LYS A 433 31.49 -5.34 4.32
C LYS A 433 32.18 -3.99 4.08
N PRO A 434 33.49 -3.98 3.79
CA PRO A 434 34.20 -2.79 3.33
C PRO A 434 33.61 -2.24 2.03
N SER A 435 33.81 -0.94 1.80
CA SER A 435 33.42 -0.28 0.56
C SER A 435 34.14 -0.89 -0.64
N GLY A 436 33.40 -1.50 -1.56
CA GLY A 436 33.94 -2.16 -2.76
C GLY A 436 33.71 -3.66 -2.81
N ALA A 437 33.42 -4.30 -1.68
CA ALA A 437 33.07 -5.72 -1.64
C ALA A 437 31.70 -5.99 -2.28
N THR A 438 31.63 -6.98 -3.15
CA THR A 438 30.46 -7.35 -3.95
C THR A 438 29.88 -8.72 -3.58
N THR A 439 30.70 -9.63 -3.04
CA THR A 439 30.25 -11.00 -2.75
C THR A 439 29.35 -11.05 -1.53
N GLY A 440 28.14 -11.60 -1.70
CA GLY A 440 27.24 -11.99 -0.60
C GLY A 440 27.56 -13.42 -0.15
N GLY A 441 27.45 -13.69 1.15
CA GLY A 441 27.65 -15.03 1.66
C GLY A 441 26.50 -15.97 1.33
N GLU A 442 26.83 -17.27 1.29
CA GLU A 442 25.84 -18.33 1.30
C GLU A 442 25.87 -18.96 2.70
N GLY A 443 24.82 -18.72 3.46
CA GLY A 443 24.57 -19.37 4.74
C GLY A 443 23.35 -20.27 4.63
N THR A 444 23.48 -21.53 5.00
CA THR A 444 22.30 -22.28 5.46
C THR A 444 21.95 -21.79 6.88
N PRO A 445 20.68 -21.82 7.32
CA PRO A 445 20.28 -21.46 8.71
C PRO A 445 20.87 -22.34 9.83
N ASN A 446 21.93 -23.10 9.57
CA ASN A 446 22.56 -24.05 10.49
C ASN A 446 24.00 -23.64 10.77
N GLN A 447 24.32 -23.46 12.07
CA GLN A 447 25.59 -23.32 12.80
C GLN A 447 26.84 -22.65 12.18
N THR A 448 27.00 -22.63 10.87
CA THR A 448 28.14 -22.10 10.13
C THR A 448 27.70 -21.20 8.99
N TYR A 449 28.41 -20.10 8.79
CA TYR A 449 28.21 -19.15 7.71
C TYR A 449 29.49 -19.00 6.90
N SER A 450 29.40 -19.06 5.57
CA SER A 450 30.58 -18.99 4.70
C SER A 450 30.44 -17.96 3.60
N PHE A 451 31.52 -17.23 3.35
CA PHE A 451 31.59 -16.22 2.29
C PHE A 451 33.02 -16.04 1.82
N PHE A 452 33.16 -15.49 0.62
CA PHE A 452 34.46 -15.20 0.01
C PHE A 452 34.87 -13.76 0.35
N LEU A 453 36.15 -13.53 0.65
CA LEU A 453 36.69 -12.18 0.88
C LEU A 453 37.13 -11.59 -0.45
N ASP A 454 36.25 -10.87 -1.15
CA ASP A 454 36.53 -10.29 -2.47
C ASP A 454 37.14 -8.88 -2.44
N GLU A 455 37.44 -8.37 -1.25
CA GLU A 455 38.01 -7.03 -1.06
C GLU A 455 39.15 -7.02 -0.05
N ILE A 456 40.12 -6.14 -0.29
CA ILE A 456 41.26 -5.89 0.59
C ILE A 456 40.81 -4.91 1.68
N SER A 457 40.91 -5.30 2.95
CA SER A 457 40.61 -4.41 4.08
C SER A 457 41.90 -3.82 4.66
N GLY A 458 41.89 -2.51 4.98
CA GLY A 458 43.04 -1.82 5.59
C GLY A 458 43.92 -1.00 4.62
N SER A 459 43.49 -0.81 3.36
CA SER A 459 44.05 0.25 2.50
C SER A 459 43.52 1.63 2.92
N SER A 460 44.16 2.72 2.47
CA SER A 460 43.70 4.09 2.77
C SER A 460 42.29 4.42 2.26
N ASP A 461 41.79 3.61 1.32
CA ASP A 461 40.54 3.84 0.58
C ASP A 461 39.45 2.80 0.90
N ALA A 462 39.82 1.63 1.45
CA ALA A 462 38.88 0.63 1.95
C ALA A 462 38.51 0.97 3.41
N GLY A 463 37.38 1.66 3.58
CA GLY A 463 36.79 1.88 4.90
C GLY A 463 36.42 0.54 5.57
N ASP A 464 36.81 0.39 6.83
CA ASP A 464 36.49 -0.65 7.82
C ASP A 464 36.79 -2.13 7.45
N ALA A 465 37.01 -2.96 8.47
CA ALA A 465 37.16 -4.42 8.31
C ALA A 465 35.81 -5.07 7.96
N TYR A 466 35.82 -6.32 7.47
CA TYR A 466 34.57 -7.07 7.45
C TYR A 466 34.13 -7.32 8.88
N GLN A 467 32.88 -6.98 9.21
CA GLN A 467 32.28 -7.33 10.50
C GLN A 467 31.21 -8.40 10.28
N VAL A 468 31.39 -9.52 10.98
CA VAL A 468 30.43 -10.63 10.97
C VAL A 468 29.79 -10.71 12.34
N CYS A 469 28.59 -10.16 12.47
CA CYS A 469 27.82 -10.13 13.72
C CYS A 469 26.86 -11.32 13.80
N LEU A 470 26.70 -11.85 14.99
CA LEU A 470 25.88 -13.02 15.29
C LEU A 470 24.77 -12.65 16.27
N THR A 471 23.55 -13.04 15.92
CA THR A 471 22.42 -13.19 16.85
C THR A 471 22.02 -14.65 16.88
N VAL A 472 21.94 -15.25 18.07
CA VAL A 472 21.41 -16.61 18.21
C VAL A 472 20.01 -16.58 18.80
N VAL A 473 19.19 -17.56 18.42
CA VAL A 473 17.83 -17.74 18.94
C VAL A 473 17.71 -19.15 19.50
N ASP A 474 17.19 -19.28 20.72
CA ASP A 474 16.90 -20.57 21.34
C ASP A 474 15.67 -21.27 20.72
N ASP A 475 15.36 -22.49 21.17
CA ASP A 475 14.24 -23.33 20.69
C ASP A 475 12.87 -22.91 21.23
N ARG A 476 12.84 -21.83 22.01
CA ARG A 476 11.64 -21.15 22.50
C ARG A 476 11.48 -19.74 21.93
N GLY A 477 12.39 -19.33 21.05
CA GLY A 477 12.34 -18.09 20.29
C GLY A 477 12.98 -16.85 20.94
N ALA A 478 13.71 -16.96 22.06
CA ALA A 478 14.41 -15.77 22.59
C ALA A 478 15.76 -15.55 21.91
N SER A 479 16.02 -14.29 21.56
CA SER A 479 17.24 -13.85 20.88
C SER A 479 18.31 -13.42 21.88
N SER A 480 19.58 -13.66 21.54
CA SER A 480 20.71 -13.28 22.37
C SER A 480 20.80 -11.78 22.64
N THR A 481 21.18 -11.41 23.86
CA THR A 481 21.26 -10.00 24.30
C THR A 481 22.64 -9.36 24.15
N ASN A 482 23.70 -10.15 23.93
CA ASN A 482 25.03 -9.62 23.70
C ASN A 482 25.27 -9.33 22.22
N GLU A 483 25.96 -8.23 21.94
CA GLU A 483 26.48 -7.92 20.62
C GLU A 483 27.78 -8.71 20.43
N GLU A 484 27.76 -9.69 19.52
CA GLU A 484 28.87 -10.57 19.23
C GLU A 484 29.26 -10.42 17.76
N CYS A 485 30.44 -9.87 17.48
CA CYS A 485 30.94 -9.65 16.12
C CYS A 485 32.39 -10.09 16.00
N VAL A 486 32.71 -10.76 14.89
CA VAL A 486 34.09 -11.10 14.50
C VAL A 486 34.58 -10.06 13.50
N SER A 487 35.73 -9.43 13.79
CA SER A 487 36.40 -8.54 12.84
C SER A 487 37.36 -9.35 11.97
N ILE A 488 37.21 -9.26 10.64
CA ILE A 488 38.08 -9.96 9.69
C ILE A 488 38.87 -8.94 8.87
N THR A 489 40.20 -8.99 9.03
CA THR A 489 41.14 -8.16 8.27
C THR A 489 41.79 -8.99 7.17
N ALA A 490 41.49 -8.67 5.92
CA ALA A 490 42.06 -9.23 4.70
C ALA A 490 43.18 -8.34 4.12
N THR A 491 44.44 -8.60 4.44
CA THR A 491 45.60 -7.83 3.96
C THR A 491 46.54 -8.71 3.10
N PRO A 492 46.94 -8.29 1.88
CA PRO A 492 47.91 -9.03 1.08
C PRO A 492 49.26 -9.14 1.81
N GLU A 493 49.74 -10.32 2.17
CA GLU A 493 51.04 -10.49 2.85
C GLU A 493 52.08 -11.09 1.91
N GLY A 494 53.23 -10.41 1.71
CA GLY A 494 54.34 -10.93 0.90
C GLY A 494 54.08 -11.06 -0.62
N GLU A 495 52.91 -10.63 -1.08
CA GLU A 495 52.43 -10.77 -2.47
C GLU A 495 52.48 -9.43 -3.23
N LEU A 496 52.50 -9.52 -4.57
CA LEU A 496 52.22 -8.40 -5.48
C LEU A 496 50.79 -8.55 -5.99
N THR A 497 49.93 -7.57 -5.74
CA THR A 497 48.53 -7.58 -6.19
C THR A 497 48.26 -6.38 -7.09
N CYS A 498 47.63 -6.63 -8.24
CA CYS A 498 47.11 -5.60 -9.13
C CYS A 498 45.59 -5.69 -9.13
N ARG A 499 44.93 -4.59 -8.77
CA ARG A 499 43.47 -4.45 -8.67
C ARG A 499 43.01 -3.40 -9.68
N LEU A 500 41.99 -3.74 -10.46
CA LEU A 500 41.40 -2.90 -11.48
C LEU A 500 39.95 -2.61 -11.12
N VAL A 501 39.61 -1.34 -10.90
CA VAL A 501 38.22 -0.87 -10.80
C VAL A 501 37.94 0.11 -11.95
N TRP A 502 36.68 0.27 -12.34
CA TRP A 502 36.35 1.25 -13.37
C TRP A 502 35.00 1.92 -13.17
N ALA A 503 34.91 3.18 -13.59
CA ALA A 503 33.70 3.98 -13.50
C ALA A 503 33.25 4.49 -14.89
N HIS A 504 31.94 4.75 -15.00
CA HIS A 504 31.32 5.33 -16.19
C HIS A 504 30.67 6.68 -15.87
N ALA A 505 30.38 7.48 -16.91
CA ALA A 505 29.72 8.80 -16.80
C ALA A 505 28.40 8.80 -16.02
N PHE A 506 27.71 7.66 -15.96
CA PHE A 506 26.41 7.49 -15.30
C PHE A 506 26.51 6.83 -13.91
N GLY A 507 27.73 6.63 -13.40
CA GLY A 507 27.99 6.06 -12.08
C GLY A 507 27.43 6.96 -10.98
N GLY A 508 26.20 6.65 -10.54
CA GLY A 508 25.50 7.30 -9.42
C GLY A 508 24.03 7.66 -9.67
N SER A 509 23.45 7.45 -10.85
CA SER A 509 22.04 7.80 -11.08
C SER A 509 21.08 6.71 -10.61
N THR A 510 20.17 7.05 -9.71
CA THR A 510 18.91 6.32 -9.40
C THR A 510 17.90 6.36 -10.55
N ASP A 511 18.37 6.42 -11.80
CA ASP A 511 17.51 6.52 -12.98
C ASP A 511 16.78 5.18 -13.21
N PRO A 512 15.43 5.14 -13.16
CA PRO A 512 14.66 3.90 -13.33
C PRO A 512 14.81 3.25 -14.71
N LEU A 513 15.41 3.95 -15.69
CA LEU A 513 15.67 3.41 -17.02
C LEU A 513 16.94 2.53 -17.08
N PHE A 514 17.77 2.53 -16.04
CA PHE A 514 18.99 1.72 -15.94
C PHE A 514 19.10 1.12 -14.52
N PRO A 515 18.32 0.09 -14.20
CA PRO A 515 18.37 -0.54 -12.88
C PRO A 515 19.74 -1.16 -12.65
N ASP A 516 20.20 -1.05 -11.40
CA ASP A 516 21.47 -1.55 -10.88
C ASP A 516 21.94 -2.82 -11.59
N ALA A 517 23.10 -2.73 -12.23
CA ALA A 517 23.74 -3.86 -12.87
C ALA A 517 24.05 -4.90 -11.79
N ASP A 518 23.18 -5.89 -11.64
CA ASP A 518 23.56 -7.16 -11.03
C ASP A 518 24.83 -7.65 -11.76
N PRO A 519 25.97 -7.81 -11.05
CA PRO A 519 27.26 -8.17 -11.65
C PRO A 519 27.24 -9.54 -12.34
N ASN A 520 26.18 -10.33 -12.14
CA ASN A 520 25.95 -11.63 -12.79
C ASN A 520 24.76 -11.65 -13.77
N GLN A 521 24.06 -10.54 -14.01
CA GLN A 521 22.97 -10.51 -15.00
C GLN A 521 23.44 -10.11 -16.40
N SER A 522 23.15 -11.01 -17.35
CA SER A 522 23.47 -10.94 -18.77
C SER A 522 22.68 -9.90 -19.57
N ARG A 523 22.35 -8.73 -19.00
CA ARG A 523 21.61 -7.67 -19.72
C ARG A 523 22.50 -6.47 -20.06
N GLY A 524 23.48 -6.73 -20.93
CA GLY A 524 23.76 -5.91 -22.13
C GLY A 524 24.13 -4.43 -22.02
N CYS A 525 24.41 -3.85 -20.85
CA CYS A 525 24.91 -2.48 -20.76
C CYS A 525 26.03 -2.33 -19.70
N GLY A 526 27.20 -1.83 -20.12
CA GLY A 526 28.42 -1.65 -19.31
C GLY A 526 29.69 -1.88 -20.14
N ALA A 527 30.85 -1.36 -19.73
CA ALA A 527 32.13 -1.77 -20.32
C ALA A 527 32.72 -2.98 -19.60
N ASP A 528 33.37 -3.82 -20.39
CA ASP A 528 34.11 -5.00 -19.97
C ASP A 528 35.61 -4.67 -20.02
N LEU A 529 36.24 -4.57 -18.86
CA LEU A 529 37.66 -4.27 -18.74
C LEU A 529 38.38 -5.45 -18.08
N ASP A 530 39.28 -6.09 -18.82
CA ASP A 530 40.11 -7.17 -18.29
C ASP A 530 41.42 -6.61 -17.72
N ILE A 531 41.85 -7.16 -16.58
CA ILE A 531 43.19 -6.98 -16.03
C ILE A 531 44.16 -8.03 -16.57
N HIS A 532 45.40 -7.60 -16.79
CA HIS A 532 46.49 -8.41 -17.28
C HIS A 532 47.75 -8.26 -16.43
N ALA A 533 48.48 -9.36 -16.20
CA ALA A 533 49.81 -9.33 -15.58
C ALA A 533 50.83 -10.16 -16.36
N LEU A 534 52.07 -9.65 -16.46
CA LEU A 534 53.17 -10.28 -17.19
C LEU A 534 54.49 -10.20 -16.39
N SER A 535 55.21 -11.31 -16.24
CA SER A 535 56.59 -11.31 -15.73
C SER A 535 57.59 -11.10 -16.87
N SER A 536 58.68 -10.38 -16.61
CA SER A 536 59.82 -10.21 -17.52
C SER A 536 60.54 -11.51 -17.86
N THR A 537 60.27 -12.59 -17.12
CA THR A 537 60.79 -13.93 -17.39
C THR A 537 59.97 -14.68 -18.45
N GLN A 538 58.79 -14.17 -18.81
CA GLN A 538 57.86 -14.77 -19.75
C GLN A 538 57.49 -13.80 -20.89
N GLY A 539 57.00 -14.36 -22.01
CA GLY A 539 56.91 -13.73 -23.33
C GLY A 539 55.82 -12.67 -23.53
N SER A 540 55.02 -12.82 -24.60
CA SER A 540 54.08 -11.80 -25.07
C SER A 540 52.75 -11.79 -24.32
N TRP A 541 52.10 -10.64 -24.29
CA TRP A 541 50.68 -10.52 -23.91
C TRP A 541 49.79 -11.51 -24.67
N PHE A 542 48.69 -11.94 -24.04
CA PHE A 542 47.69 -12.87 -24.58
C PHE A 542 48.18 -14.30 -24.84
N ASP A 543 49.33 -14.69 -24.29
CA ASP A 543 49.78 -16.08 -24.25
C ASP A 543 49.50 -16.68 -22.88
N VAL A 544 48.59 -17.65 -22.85
CA VAL A 544 48.16 -18.36 -21.62
C VAL A 544 49.28 -19.12 -20.91
N ASN A 545 50.46 -19.26 -21.52
CA ASN A 545 51.62 -19.88 -20.88
C ASN A 545 52.60 -18.86 -20.29
N ASN A 546 52.36 -17.56 -20.50
CA ASN A 546 53.32 -16.49 -20.28
C ASN A 546 52.76 -15.24 -19.57
N ALA A 547 51.45 -15.04 -19.53
CA ALA A 547 50.78 -13.91 -18.88
C ALA A 547 49.49 -14.38 -18.20
N VAL A 548 49.01 -13.69 -17.16
CA VAL A 548 47.72 -13.97 -16.49
C VAL A 548 46.67 -12.96 -16.95
N PHE A 549 45.49 -13.44 -17.36
CA PHE A 549 44.35 -12.66 -17.87
C PHE A 549 43.07 -13.52 -17.99
N PHE A 550 41.93 -12.92 -18.38
CA PHE A 550 40.56 -13.50 -18.38
C PHE A 550 40.43 -14.94 -18.88
N SER A 551 41.20 -15.34 -19.91
CA SER A 551 41.09 -16.70 -20.48
C SER A 551 41.64 -17.82 -19.58
N GLN A 552 42.15 -17.48 -18.39
CA GLN A 552 42.72 -18.41 -17.41
C GLN A 552 41.79 -18.80 -16.27
N GLN A 553 40.46 -18.67 -16.44
CA GLN A 553 39.47 -19.11 -15.47
C GLN A 553 39.82 -20.51 -14.92
N ALA A 554 40.22 -20.53 -13.64
CA ALA A 554 40.52 -21.70 -12.79
C ALA A 554 41.84 -22.48 -13.00
N ARG A 555 42.96 -21.86 -13.40
CA ARG A 555 44.27 -22.54 -13.30
C ARG A 555 45.33 -21.67 -12.63
N THR A 556 45.67 -21.98 -11.37
CA THR A 556 46.95 -21.59 -10.79
C THR A 556 48.06 -22.09 -11.71
N GLN A 557 48.78 -21.16 -12.35
CA GLN A 557 49.95 -21.53 -13.13
C GLN A 557 51.15 -21.54 -12.19
N ASN A 558 51.86 -22.66 -12.12
CA ASN A 558 53.21 -22.64 -11.58
C ASN A 558 54.10 -22.04 -12.67
N TRP A 559 54.56 -20.80 -12.47
CA TRP A 559 55.52 -20.19 -13.36
C TRP A 559 56.87 -20.90 -13.18
N PRO A 560 57.72 -21.01 -14.22
CA PRO A 560 58.90 -21.88 -14.20
C PRO A 560 59.96 -21.53 -13.15
N ALA A 561 59.88 -20.35 -12.52
CA ALA A 561 60.73 -19.92 -11.41
C ALA A 561 60.19 -20.31 -10.01
N GLY A 562 58.99 -20.90 -9.93
CA GLY A 562 58.28 -21.22 -8.67
C GLY A 562 57.21 -20.22 -8.27
N GLU A 563 57.11 -19.08 -8.97
CA GLU A 563 56.10 -18.04 -8.79
C GLU A 563 54.70 -18.52 -9.19
N ARG A 564 53.66 -17.97 -8.60
CA ARG A 564 52.26 -18.37 -8.87
C ARG A 564 51.38 -17.16 -9.10
N GLY A 565 51.23 -16.75 -10.35
CA GLY A 565 50.21 -15.77 -10.75
C GLY A 565 48.83 -16.41 -10.82
N SER A 566 47.81 -15.74 -10.27
CA SER A 566 46.40 -16.12 -10.33
C SER A 566 45.53 -14.93 -10.74
N LEU A 567 44.50 -15.18 -11.54
CA LEU A 567 43.37 -14.27 -11.68
C LEU A 567 42.39 -14.63 -10.56
N ASP A 568 42.42 -13.83 -9.49
CA ASP A 568 41.73 -14.12 -8.23
C ASP A 568 40.28 -13.59 -8.24
N VAL A 569 40.01 -12.50 -8.98
CA VAL A 569 38.66 -11.97 -9.24
C VAL A 569 38.54 -11.58 -10.71
N ASP A 570 37.50 -12.06 -11.39
CA ASP A 570 37.18 -11.84 -12.81
C ASP A 570 35.72 -11.35 -12.88
N VAL A 571 35.53 -10.08 -13.26
CA VAL A 571 34.22 -9.41 -13.26
C VAL A 571 33.88 -9.03 -14.70
N ARG A 572 33.00 -9.83 -15.30
CA ARG A 572 32.64 -9.71 -16.72
C ARG A 572 31.80 -8.48 -17.07
N LEU A 573 31.14 -7.87 -16.08
CA LEU A 573 30.18 -6.76 -16.23
C LEU A 573 30.12 -5.95 -14.93
N GLY A 574 30.11 -4.61 -15.01
CA GLY A 574 29.90 -3.74 -13.84
C GLY A 574 30.95 -2.63 -13.71
N VAL A 575 31.46 -2.43 -12.49
CA VAL A 575 32.43 -1.37 -12.10
C VAL A 575 33.74 -1.93 -11.49
N GLY A 576 33.99 -3.23 -11.64
CA GLY A 576 35.09 -3.96 -10.96
C GLY A 576 34.74 -4.35 -9.51
N PRO A 577 35.71 -4.89 -8.74
CA PRO A 577 37.12 -5.03 -9.09
C PRO A 577 37.45 -6.30 -9.89
N GLU A 578 38.45 -6.23 -10.77
CA GLU A 578 39.22 -7.40 -11.20
C GLU A 578 40.57 -7.44 -10.50
N VAL A 579 41.05 -8.64 -10.14
CA VAL A 579 42.26 -8.79 -9.34
C VAL A 579 43.16 -9.90 -9.83
N ILE A 580 44.44 -9.57 -10.04
CA ILE A 580 45.52 -10.53 -10.22
C ILE A 580 46.50 -10.44 -9.06
N THR A 581 46.79 -11.58 -8.43
CA THR A 581 47.86 -11.70 -7.45
C THR A 581 49.01 -12.55 -7.99
N VAL A 582 50.23 -12.05 -7.84
CA VAL A 582 51.46 -12.81 -8.01
C VAL A 582 51.93 -13.27 -6.64
N ARG A 583 51.75 -14.56 -6.37
CA ARG A 583 52.16 -15.20 -5.13
C ARG A 583 53.64 -15.58 -5.20
N ASP A 584 54.37 -15.30 -4.13
CA ASP A 584 55.83 -15.53 -4.01
C ASP A 584 56.67 -14.85 -5.13
N PRO A 585 56.62 -13.52 -5.31
CA PRO A 585 57.34 -12.89 -6.41
C PRO A 585 58.87 -12.98 -6.23
N SER A 586 59.61 -13.23 -7.31
CA SER A 586 61.05 -13.48 -7.24
C SER A 586 61.86 -12.18 -7.25
N PRO A 587 62.88 -12.03 -6.37
CA PRO A 587 63.78 -10.89 -6.41
C PRO A 587 64.49 -10.73 -7.77
N GLY A 588 64.50 -9.51 -8.30
CA GLY A 588 65.11 -9.15 -9.58
C GLY A 588 64.21 -9.35 -10.81
N VAL A 589 63.00 -9.86 -10.64
CA VAL A 589 62.00 -10.03 -11.71
C VAL A 589 61.13 -8.79 -11.82
N THR A 590 60.82 -8.37 -13.05
CA THR A 590 59.91 -7.24 -13.31
C THR A 590 58.53 -7.76 -13.69
N TYR A 591 57.49 -7.30 -13.01
CA TYR A 591 56.10 -7.59 -13.30
C TYR A 591 55.43 -6.37 -13.92
N THR A 592 54.64 -6.56 -14.96
CA THR A 592 53.89 -5.51 -15.64
C THR A 592 52.41 -5.76 -15.44
N CYS A 593 51.66 -4.76 -14.97
CA CYS A 593 50.21 -4.80 -14.90
C CYS A 593 49.60 -3.88 -15.96
N ALA A 594 48.58 -4.39 -16.65
CA ALA A 594 47.96 -3.76 -17.80
C ALA A 594 46.44 -3.94 -17.76
N VAL A 595 45.73 -3.10 -18.51
CA VAL A 595 44.27 -3.05 -18.61
C VAL A 595 43.87 -3.18 -20.07
N HIS A 596 42.90 -4.03 -20.36
CA HIS A 596 42.37 -4.26 -21.69
C HIS A 596 40.88 -3.93 -21.73
N TYR A 597 40.49 -2.97 -22.57
CA TYR A 597 39.08 -2.70 -22.82
C TYR A 597 38.56 -3.76 -23.80
N TRP A 598 38.00 -4.86 -23.30
CA TRP A 598 37.57 -6.00 -24.11
C TRP A 598 36.37 -5.69 -25.00
N ASP A 599 35.27 -5.22 -24.40
CA ASP A 599 34.04 -4.95 -25.14
C ASP A 599 33.20 -3.85 -24.48
N ASP A 600 32.47 -3.11 -25.33
CA ASP A 600 31.50 -2.10 -24.92
C ASP A 600 30.05 -2.66 -25.00
N TYR A 601 29.90 -3.97 -25.26
CA TYR A 601 28.63 -4.68 -25.40
C TYR A 601 27.54 -3.95 -26.24
N GLY A 602 27.94 -3.15 -27.23
CA GLY A 602 27.01 -2.51 -28.16
C GLY A 602 26.52 -1.10 -27.75
N TRP A 603 27.29 -0.38 -26.92
CA TRP A 603 27.07 1.03 -26.56
C TRP A 603 26.78 1.98 -27.74
N GLN A 604 27.05 1.60 -29.00
CA GLN A 604 26.71 2.35 -30.21
C GLN A 604 25.21 2.70 -30.36
N GLN A 605 24.30 2.02 -29.64
CA GLN A 605 22.87 2.37 -29.61
C GLN A 605 22.53 3.58 -28.71
N TYR A 606 23.45 4.06 -27.86
CA TYR A 606 23.23 5.17 -26.91
C TYR A 606 24.29 6.28 -27.03
N PRO A 607 24.20 7.17 -28.06
CA PRO A 607 25.24 8.15 -28.38
C PRO A 607 25.52 9.18 -27.28
N GLN A 608 24.57 9.39 -26.36
CA GLN A 608 24.71 10.35 -25.26
C GLN A 608 25.65 9.87 -24.16
N ALA A 609 26.00 8.58 -24.13
CA ALA A 609 26.74 7.98 -23.04
C ALA A 609 28.24 7.74 -23.29
N GLY A 610 28.69 7.92 -24.53
CA GLY A 610 30.12 8.07 -24.85
C GLY A 610 30.99 6.80 -24.80
N GLY A 611 30.51 5.64 -24.34
CA GLY A 611 31.20 4.34 -24.44
C GLY A 611 32.60 4.29 -23.81
N TRP A 612 32.94 5.22 -22.92
CA TRP A 612 34.24 5.30 -22.25
C TRP A 612 34.15 4.77 -20.82
N ALA A 613 35.27 4.26 -20.29
CA ALA A 613 35.44 3.85 -18.90
C ALA A 613 36.66 4.57 -18.30
N ASP A 614 36.51 5.16 -17.11
CA ASP A 614 37.66 5.60 -16.33
C ASP A 614 38.16 4.39 -15.53
N ALA A 615 39.27 3.79 -16.00
CA ALA A 615 39.91 2.64 -15.39
C ALA A 615 40.93 3.08 -14.35
N THR A 616 40.84 2.57 -13.14
CA THR A 616 41.80 2.81 -12.05
C THR A 616 42.48 1.49 -11.70
N LEU A 617 43.79 1.44 -11.94
CA LEU A 617 44.65 0.32 -11.58
C LEU A 617 45.44 0.66 -10.31
N GLU A 618 45.23 -0.13 -9.27
CA GLU A 618 45.91 -0.07 -7.99
C GLU A 618 46.91 -1.23 -7.87
N VAL A 619 48.09 -0.94 -7.32
CA VAL A 619 49.16 -1.92 -7.12
C VAL A 619 49.54 -1.98 -5.65
N TYR A 620 49.43 -3.16 -5.06
CA TYR A 620 49.79 -3.45 -3.69
C TYR A 620 51.02 -4.36 -3.64
N ALA A 621 51.97 -4.04 -2.76
CA ALA A 621 53.12 -4.91 -2.46
C ALA A 621 53.25 -5.10 -0.96
N GLY A 622 53.22 -6.36 -0.50
CA GLY A 622 53.27 -6.68 0.93
C GLY A 622 52.17 -5.98 1.75
N GLY A 623 51.02 -5.73 1.12
CA GLY A 623 49.83 -5.18 1.76
C GLY A 623 49.69 -3.66 1.68
N ALA A 624 50.74 -2.95 1.29
CA ALA A 624 50.70 -1.51 1.11
C ALA A 624 50.36 -1.13 -0.34
N LEU A 625 49.49 -0.14 -0.55
CA LEU A 625 49.29 0.50 -1.84
C LEU A 625 50.59 1.23 -2.23
N ILE A 626 51.26 0.77 -3.28
CA ILE A 626 52.54 1.33 -3.74
C ILE A 626 52.39 2.16 -5.02
N ALA A 627 51.32 1.96 -5.79
CA ALA A 627 50.95 2.82 -6.91
C ALA A 627 49.46 2.77 -7.23
N GLU A 628 48.96 3.88 -7.77
CA GLU A 628 47.63 4.00 -8.36
C GLU A 628 47.76 4.78 -9.66
N TYR A 629 47.12 4.29 -10.71
CA TYR A 629 47.03 4.97 -12.00
C TYR A 629 45.59 4.95 -12.49
N THR A 630 45.10 6.12 -12.91
CA THR A 630 43.78 6.24 -13.54
C THR A 630 43.92 6.66 -14.99
N ARG A 631 43.15 6.02 -15.88
CA ARG A 631 43.13 6.35 -17.30
C ARG A 631 41.74 6.15 -17.91
N ARG A 632 41.31 7.13 -18.68
CA ARG A 632 40.12 7.00 -19.52
C ARG A 632 40.41 6.10 -20.73
N MET A 633 39.73 4.98 -20.79
CA MET A 633 39.71 4.03 -21.90
C MET A 633 38.50 4.37 -22.79
N ASN A 634 38.73 4.69 -24.07
CA ASN A 634 37.72 5.33 -24.93
C ASN A 634 37.21 4.44 -26.06
N GLN A 635 37.84 3.28 -26.28
CA GLN A 635 37.48 2.42 -27.41
C GLN A 635 37.67 0.94 -27.07
N LYS A 636 36.81 0.11 -27.65
CA LYS A 636 36.96 -1.34 -27.68
C LYS A 636 38.36 -1.75 -28.19
N ALA A 637 38.91 -2.80 -27.59
CA ALA A 637 40.25 -3.35 -27.81
C ALA A 637 41.41 -2.39 -27.46
N GLU A 638 41.15 -1.31 -26.72
CA GLU A 638 42.23 -0.47 -26.20
C GLU A 638 43.03 -1.24 -25.14
N PHE A 639 44.35 -1.30 -25.30
CA PHE A 639 45.25 -1.96 -24.35
C PHE A 639 46.21 -0.94 -23.72
N TRP A 640 46.19 -0.87 -22.40
CA TRP A 640 46.95 0.06 -21.59
C TRP A 640 47.95 -0.69 -20.70
N GLU A 641 49.23 -0.58 -21.01
CA GLU A 641 50.28 -0.98 -20.08
C GLU A 641 50.49 0.14 -19.06
N ALA A 642 50.07 -0.09 -17.81
CA ALA A 642 50.01 0.95 -16.79
C ALA A 642 51.29 1.05 -15.95
N VAL A 643 51.87 -0.09 -15.58
CA VAL A 643 52.89 -0.08 -14.52
C VAL A 643 53.83 -1.28 -14.61
N GLN A 644 55.12 -1.03 -14.39
CA GLN A 644 56.15 -2.04 -14.23
C GLN A 644 56.75 -1.98 -12.82
N ILE A 645 56.82 -3.11 -12.15
CA ILE A 645 57.29 -3.28 -10.77
C ILE A 645 58.45 -4.26 -10.77
N THR A 646 59.64 -3.82 -10.39
CA THR A 646 60.78 -4.75 -10.19
C THR A 646 60.78 -5.24 -8.75
N TRP A 647 60.54 -6.53 -8.55
CA TRP A 647 60.48 -7.11 -7.21
C TRP A 647 61.87 -7.20 -6.57
N ARG A 648 61.98 -6.86 -5.29
CA ARG A 648 63.23 -6.78 -4.53
C ARG A 648 63.02 -7.20 -3.08
N ASP A 649 64.12 -7.40 -2.36
CA ASP A 649 64.18 -7.54 -0.91
C ASP A 649 65.00 -6.36 -0.34
N PRO A 650 64.44 -5.49 0.53
CA PRO A 650 63.08 -5.52 1.08
C PRO A 650 61.98 -5.28 0.04
N ILE A 651 60.74 -5.62 0.40
CA ILE A 651 59.53 -5.52 -0.44
C ILE A 651 59.48 -4.15 -1.15
N PRO A 652 59.16 -4.11 -2.46
CA PRO A 652 59.13 -2.87 -3.22
C PRO A 652 58.27 -1.77 -2.60
N THR A 653 58.72 -0.53 -2.76
CA THR A 653 57.94 0.67 -2.42
C THR A 653 57.67 1.49 -3.68
N SER A 654 56.98 2.63 -3.56
CA SER A 654 56.68 3.51 -4.72
C SER A 654 57.92 3.94 -5.52
N SER A 655 59.12 3.91 -4.94
CA SER A 655 60.37 4.22 -5.65
C SER A 655 60.88 3.13 -6.59
N ASP A 656 60.35 1.90 -6.51
CA ASP A 656 60.76 0.75 -7.32
C ASP A 656 59.86 0.54 -8.56
N ILE A 657 58.98 1.51 -8.81
CA ILE A 657 57.95 1.47 -9.85
C ILE A 657 58.38 2.35 -11.02
N THR A 658 58.19 1.83 -12.23
CA THR A 658 58.28 2.62 -13.46
C THR A 658 56.89 2.71 -14.07
N SER A 659 56.32 3.92 -14.15
CA SER A 659 55.06 4.11 -14.86
C SER A 659 55.27 3.83 -16.35
N SER A 660 54.39 3.00 -16.92
CA SER A 660 54.23 2.86 -18.36
C SER A 660 52.96 3.62 -18.70
N ASN A 661 52.98 4.45 -19.74
CA ASN A 661 51.74 5.05 -20.27
C ASN A 661 51.61 4.69 -21.74
N THR A 662 52.06 3.48 -22.06
CA THR A 662 52.10 2.98 -23.42
C THR A 662 50.72 2.47 -23.78
N VAL A 663 50.13 3.11 -24.79
CA VAL A 663 48.88 2.66 -25.40
C VAL A 663 49.26 1.89 -26.63
N LEU A 664 49.07 0.58 -26.60
CA LEU A 664 49.25 -0.22 -27.78
C LEU A 664 47.95 -0.15 -28.57
N SER A 665 47.98 0.52 -29.73
CA SER A 665 46.90 0.40 -30.70
C SER A 665 47.00 -0.99 -31.34
N THR A 666 46.43 -2.00 -30.69
CA THR A 666 46.44 -3.34 -31.27
C THR A 666 45.31 -3.48 -32.27
N HIS A 667 45.72 -3.48 -33.53
CA HIS A 667 44.96 -4.00 -34.65
C HIS A 667 44.79 -5.52 -34.43
N CYS A 668 43.79 -5.93 -33.66
CA CYS A 668 43.36 -7.33 -33.62
C CYS A 668 42.37 -7.59 -34.77
N ASP A 669 42.83 -7.36 -36.00
CA ASP A 669 42.23 -7.96 -37.17
C ASP A 669 43.24 -8.94 -37.80
N SER A 670 42.90 -10.25 -37.69
CA SER A 670 43.29 -11.35 -38.60
C SER A 670 44.62 -12.10 -38.35
N PRO A 671 44.81 -13.37 -38.81
CA PRO A 671 43.96 -14.57 -38.78
C PRO A 671 44.73 -15.81 -38.28
N ARG A 672 44.28 -16.51 -37.22
CA ARG A 672 44.60 -17.93 -36.97
C ARG A 672 43.80 -18.51 -35.78
N ALA A 673 42.48 -18.49 -35.90
CA ALA A 673 41.70 -19.57 -35.31
C ALA A 673 41.92 -20.84 -36.16
N PRO A 674 42.19 -22.02 -35.58
CA PRO A 674 41.87 -23.26 -36.26
C PRO A 674 40.36 -23.27 -36.52
N SER A 675 40.01 -23.68 -37.73
CA SER A 675 38.71 -23.55 -38.41
C SER A 675 37.48 -24.00 -37.60
N PRO A 676 36.27 -23.56 -37.99
CA PRO A 676 35.08 -23.58 -37.14
C PRO A 676 34.51 -24.99 -37.01
N CYS A 677 34.09 -25.34 -35.79
CA CYS A 677 33.23 -26.48 -35.52
C CYS A 677 31.84 -25.99 -35.08
N PRO A 678 30.79 -26.77 -35.35
CA PRO A 678 29.88 -26.45 -36.44
C PRO A 678 28.47 -26.13 -35.94
N ALA A 679 27.77 -25.27 -36.67
CA ALA A 679 26.31 -25.15 -36.55
C ALA A 679 25.66 -26.49 -36.96
N ARG A 680 25.12 -27.22 -35.98
CA ARG A 680 24.06 -28.19 -36.25
C ARG A 680 22.76 -27.44 -36.47
N GLY A 681 22.27 -27.50 -37.69
CA GLY A 681 20.96 -27.00 -38.07
C GLY A 681 20.71 -27.26 -39.55
N GLY A 682 20.67 -28.53 -39.94
CA GLY A 682 20.20 -28.89 -41.26
C GLY A 682 18.68 -28.75 -41.33
N SER A 683 18.18 -27.97 -42.30
CA SER A 683 17.20 -28.47 -43.27
C SER A 683 16.98 -27.45 -44.38
N ARG A 684 16.73 -28.01 -45.57
CA ARG A 684 16.55 -27.35 -46.86
C ARG A 684 15.38 -26.36 -46.88
N SER A 685 15.46 -25.42 -47.82
CA SER A 685 14.37 -24.77 -48.57
C SER A 685 13.01 -25.50 -48.49
N VAL A 686 11.86 -24.85 -48.36
CA VAL A 686 11.20 -24.02 -49.39
C VAL A 686 9.99 -23.29 -48.77
N ALA A 687 9.85 -21.99 -49.09
CA ALA A 687 8.63 -21.16 -49.26
C ALA A 687 7.60 -20.96 -48.11
N PRO A 688 6.82 -19.86 -48.16
CA PRO A 688 6.11 -19.27 -47.03
C PRO A 688 4.62 -19.66 -47.01
N CYS A 689 3.97 -19.50 -45.85
CA CYS A 689 2.63 -18.91 -45.69
C CYS A 689 2.14 -19.06 -44.25
N TRP A 690 1.60 -17.93 -43.76
CA TRP A 690 0.65 -17.69 -42.68
C TRP A 690 -0.05 -18.93 -42.08
N ASN A 691 0.02 -19.08 -40.76
CA ASN A 691 -0.99 -18.62 -39.80
C ASN A 691 -0.42 -18.56 -38.39
#